data_AF-A0A367YVP2-F1
#
_entry.id   AF-A0A367YVP2-F1
#
_cell.length_a   1.000
_cell.length_b   1.000
_cell.length_c   1.000
_cell.angle_alpha   90.00
_cell.angle_beta   90.00
_cell.angle_gamma   90.00
#
_symmetry.space_group_name_H-M   'P 1'
#
loop_
_entity.id
_entity.type
_entity.pdbx_description
1 polymer ?
#
loop_
_entity_poly.entity_id
_entity_poly.type
_entity_poly.pdbx_seq_one_letter_code
_entity_poly.pdbx_strand_id
1 'polypeptide(L)'
;MSSPAIDRRRFLTLSAGVAVAGLTARELLAATEAAAATADLDPAPFTLGVASGDPAADSVVLWTRVVPDPFAEDGGMPDRAVDVHWEIARDEALRSGRRTGVVRTDAASAHTVHVTVDGLRPDSWYWYRFTVTLDGTPVSSRIGRTRTLPRPGERVPRLRFAFASCQSWVGGPYPAWRDLAEQDLDLVVHLGDYIYETQLGTLAEFRRLHALYKTSPDLREAHARFPFVTTWDDHEVQNNYADEVPGAAGDGRPFLDRRANAYQAYFEHLPLRATSEPDGPDLLLYRRFDFGRLARFSVLDTRQYRTDQPCGDGRRVPCAEVSDPAATMTGPEQERWLLDNLSSSPATWNVIAQQTIMAQFDYDLGPQKVVNLDQWDGYPAARSRILGHLAQHAVRNPVVISGDWHTAWVNDLLADFDDPSSPVLATEFVGTSISSGAGWDADVQLGLPANPHVRFYEGSYRGYVMCEVTPGRWRSTYRIVLDARDAASPAYTLGVFDVTDGTPGAVQVGSGDGLNGTLTDTAGDPLGNAEVVVEQDGRGVSAATTDAHGRWRVFLPSGAYTVTGHAVGYESRSTTAEVDGDRTEVGLALPALADARAGVGRVPGPRREAGAADLVLQNSELAVAIAVAFSDGQLAPVTAGKPVDLAARGSLDQLDWINLPYASPTQPTGTEAWQSRTVRSSEVRVVTARGEVAEVEAVGTVVGQEQVRVSTRYRLAAGSRDVEVRSTFANQGSSAVTLWVGDAMDHDGAGQRSGVPGHGTIATPYGSPAAYAPSAPWMGMTGTDGQVYGLLYAEDGFDCYGNGNWIMSRREVRLEPGATVELVRRLTARAVLDEDPWEVLGSA
;
A
#
# COMPACT_ATOMS: atom_id res chain seq x y z
N MET A 1 -7.55 -36.29 9.47
CA MET A 1 -8.58 -35.55 10.20
C MET A 1 -8.31 -34.09 9.93
N SER A 2 -9.24 -33.48 9.19
CA SER A 2 -9.12 -32.19 8.50
C SER A 2 -9.14 -31.01 9.48
N SER A 3 -8.13 -30.14 9.37
CA SER A 3 -8.10 -28.82 9.98
C SER A 3 -9.25 -27.96 9.45
N PRO A 4 -9.95 -27.17 10.29
CA PRO A 4 -10.91 -26.20 9.81
C PRO A 4 -10.14 -25.03 9.18
N ALA A 5 -10.34 -24.84 7.87
CA ALA A 5 -9.86 -23.67 7.16
C ALA A 5 -10.60 -22.43 7.69
N ILE A 6 -9.83 -21.46 8.18
CA ILE A 6 -10.36 -20.16 8.61
C ILE A 6 -10.87 -19.42 7.37
N ASP A 7 -12.11 -18.95 7.48
CA ASP A 7 -12.88 -18.27 6.44
C ASP A 7 -12.20 -16.96 6.02
N ARG A 8 -11.67 -16.95 4.79
CA ARG A 8 -11.01 -15.80 4.13
C ARG A 8 -11.93 -14.57 4.02
N ARG A 9 -13.26 -14.73 4.11
CA ARG A 9 -14.23 -13.63 3.97
C ARG A 9 -14.39 -12.76 5.22
N ARG A 10 -13.93 -13.19 6.40
CA ARG A 10 -13.90 -12.35 7.61
C ARG A 10 -12.60 -11.57 7.81
N PHE A 11 -11.54 -11.89 7.05
CA PHE A 11 -10.24 -11.22 7.15
C PHE A 11 -10.07 -10.04 6.17
N LEU A 12 -10.78 -10.07 5.04
CA LEU A 12 -10.77 -9.00 4.02
C LEU A 12 -11.55 -7.73 4.43
N THR A 13 -12.32 -7.77 5.53
CA THR A 13 -13.08 -6.62 6.03
C THR A 13 -12.23 -5.66 6.89
N LEU A 14 -10.98 -5.99 7.18
CA LEU A 14 -10.09 -5.19 8.05
C LEU A 14 -9.10 -4.29 7.28
N SER A 15 -9.10 -4.34 5.94
CA SER A 15 -7.95 -3.92 5.14
C SER A 15 -8.20 -2.78 4.14
N ALA A 16 -9.43 -2.29 4.01
CA ALA A 16 -9.78 -1.10 3.23
C ALA A 16 -10.34 -0.04 4.17
N GLY A 17 -9.98 1.23 3.98
CA GLY A 17 -10.42 2.38 4.78
C GLY A 17 -11.92 2.71 4.68
N VAL A 18 -12.78 1.72 4.91
CA VAL A 18 -14.22 1.85 5.07
C VAL A 18 -14.55 1.27 6.46
N ALA A 19 -15.15 2.10 7.30
CA ALA A 19 -15.54 1.85 8.68
C ALA A 19 -15.76 0.36 9.04
N VAL A 20 -14.99 -0.14 10.02
CA VAL A 20 -15.38 -1.31 10.83
C VAL A 20 -16.57 -0.89 11.69
N ALA A 21 -17.74 -0.81 11.07
CA ALA A 21 -19.00 -0.54 11.75
C ALA A 21 -19.45 -1.84 12.44
N GLY A 22 -18.82 -2.21 13.56
CA GLY A 22 -19.33 -3.30 14.40
C GLY A 22 -18.39 -3.92 15.42
N LEU A 23 -17.07 -3.74 15.34
CA LEU A 23 -16.14 -4.20 16.37
C LEU A 23 -15.70 -3.03 17.25
N THR A 24 -15.70 -3.24 18.56
CA THR A 24 -15.07 -2.30 19.50
C THR A 24 -13.55 -2.41 19.37
N ALA A 25 -12.79 -1.32 19.52
CA ALA A 25 -11.33 -1.43 19.41
C ALA A 25 -10.68 -2.27 20.53
N ARG A 26 -11.43 -2.58 21.61
CA ARG A 26 -11.06 -3.62 22.58
C ARG A 26 -11.10 -5.04 21.98
N GLU A 27 -12.06 -5.32 21.10
CA GLU A 27 -12.11 -6.58 20.35
C GLU A 27 -11.02 -6.63 19.27
N LEU A 28 -10.66 -5.47 18.69
CA LEU A 28 -9.54 -5.37 17.76
C LEU A 28 -8.21 -5.62 18.48
N LEU A 29 -7.98 -4.97 19.63
CA LEU A 29 -6.79 -5.18 20.46
C LEU A 29 -6.69 -6.63 20.93
N ALA A 30 -7.78 -7.22 21.43
CA ALA A 30 -7.81 -8.62 21.84
C ALA A 30 -7.59 -9.59 20.67
N ALA A 31 -8.10 -9.29 19.47
CA ALA A 31 -7.83 -10.09 18.28
C ALA A 31 -6.37 -9.97 17.81
N THR A 32 -5.76 -8.78 17.92
CA THR A 32 -4.34 -8.58 17.64
C THR A 32 -3.43 -9.22 18.69
N GLU A 33 -3.79 -9.18 19.98
CA GLU A 33 -3.08 -9.86 21.06
C GLU A 33 -3.19 -11.39 20.89
N ALA A 34 -4.36 -11.91 20.48
CA ALA A 34 -4.52 -13.33 20.18
C ALA A 34 -3.70 -13.78 18.96
N ALA A 35 -3.55 -12.93 17.94
CA ALA A 35 -2.65 -13.19 16.81
C ALA A 35 -1.18 -13.15 17.26
N ALA A 36 -0.80 -12.18 18.10
CA ALA A 36 0.55 -12.04 18.64
C ALA A 36 0.93 -13.13 19.65
N ALA A 37 -0.05 -13.73 20.34
CA ALA A 37 0.17 -14.90 21.21
C ALA A 37 0.58 -16.17 20.43
N THR A 38 0.44 -16.15 19.10
CA THR A 38 0.97 -17.20 18.20
C THR A 38 2.30 -16.79 17.53
N ALA A 39 2.86 -15.63 17.87
CA ALA A 39 4.10 -15.14 17.30
C ALA A 39 5.31 -15.98 17.73
N ASP A 40 6.28 -16.10 16.82
CA ASP A 40 7.59 -16.68 17.12
C ASP A 40 8.41 -15.66 17.91
N LEU A 41 8.28 -15.70 19.25
CA LEU A 41 9.01 -14.84 20.18
C LEU A 41 10.40 -15.41 20.50
N ASP A 42 11.28 -14.56 21.01
CA ASP A 42 12.52 -15.04 21.61
C ASP A 42 12.26 -15.93 22.82
N PRO A 43 13.18 -16.86 23.17
CA PRO A 43 13.05 -17.65 24.38
C PRO A 43 12.87 -16.78 25.64
N ALA A 44 11.84 -17.10 26.43
CA ALA A 44 11.60 -16.47 27.72
C ALA A 44 12.84 -16.56 28.63
N PRO A 45 13.16 -15.52 29.42
CA PRO A 45 12.35 -14.32 29.65
C PRO A 45 12.67 -13.14 28.73
N PHE A 46 13.51 -13.29 27.71
CA PHE A 46 13.90 -12.17 26.83
C PHE A 46 13.03 -12.12 25.57
N THR A 47 11.72 -12.30 25.73
CA THR A 47 10.77 -12.50 24.60
C THR A 47 10.72 -11.34 23.62
N LEU A 48 11.03 -10.13 24.08
CA LEU A 48 11.08 -8.90 23.27
C LEU A 48 12.48 -8.60 22.69
N GLY A 49 13.42 -9.51 22.86
CA GLY A 49 14.78 -9.42 22.32
C GLY A 49 15.68 -8.43 23.05
N VAL A 50 16.64 -7.88 22.31
CA VAL A 50 17.62 -6.91 22.80
C VAL A 50 17.72 -5.75 21.82
N ALA A 51 18.13 -4.59 22.30
CA ALA A 51 18.39 -3.42 21.47
C ALA A 51 19.61 -2.66 21.97
N SER A 52 20.18 -1.81 21.12
CA SER A 52 21.20 -0.86 21.53
C SER A 52 20.92 0.49 20.89
N GLY A 53 21.42 1.57 21.48
CA GLY A 53 21.08 2.90 21.00
C GLY A 53 21.88 4.01 21.63
N ASP A 54 21.57 5.23 21.18
CA ASP A 54 22.24 6.46 21.56
C ASP A 54 23.78 6.32 21.62
N PRO A 55 24.43 5.82 20.56
CA PRO A 55 25.87 5.61 20.58
C PRO A 55 26.60 6.95 20.72
N ALA A 56 27.72 6.94 21.44
CA ALA A 56 28.71 8.00 21.50
C ALA A 56 30.09 7.44 21.16
N ALA A 57 31.11 8.30 21.15
CA ALA A 57 32.46 7.89 20.78
C ALA A 57 33.08 6.86 21.75
N ASP A 58 32.65 6.84 23.00
CA ASP A 58 33.19 5.94 24.02
C ASP A 58 32.10 5.21 24.79
N SER A 59 30.83 5.33 24.38
CA SER A 59 29.74 4.68 25.08
C SER A 59 28.58 4.29 24.19
N VAL A 60 27.74 3.38 24.68
CA VAL A 60 26.49 2.99 24.03
C VAL A 60 25.48 2.54 25.07
N VAL A 61 24.18 2.70 24.80
CA VAL A 61 23.10 2.14 25.60
C VAL A 61 22.84 0.71 25.14
N LEU A 62 22.77 -0.22 26.08
CA LEU A 62 22.27 -1.58 25.88
C LEU A 62 20.90 -1.71 26.55
N TRP A 63 19.96 -2.35 25.86
CA TRP A 63 18.58 -2.48 26.31
C TRP A 63 18.05 -3.92 26.19
N THR A 64 17.24 -4.32 27.16
CA THR A 64 16.33 -5.48 27.08
C THR A 64 15.19 -5.34 28.09
N ARG A 65 14.19 -6.22 28.02
CA ARG A 65 13.15 -6.36 29.05
C ARG A 65 13.08 -7.81 29.49
N VAL A 66 13.07 -8.05 30.81
CA VAL A 66 12.85 -9.39 31.37
C VAL A 66 11.36 -9.60 31.51
N VAL A 67 10.77 -10.33 30.57
CA VAL A 67 9.32 -10.51 30.44
C VAL A 67 8.99 -11.89 29.83
N PRO A 68 8.74 -12.91 30.67
CA PRO A 68 8.32 -14.24 30.22
C PRO A 68 7.05 -14.25 29.38
N ASP A 69 6.05 -13.45 29.75
CA ASP A 69 4.77 -13.34 29.05
C ASP A 69 4.43 -11.86 28.82
N PRO A 70 4.72 -11.29 27.64
CA PRO A 70 4.52 -9.86 27.38
C PRO A 70 3.07 -9.37 27.41
N PHE A 71 2.10 -10.29 27.39
CA PHE A 71 0.67 -9.96 27.39
C PHE A 71 0.00 -10.24 28.73
N ALA A 72 0.68 -10.92 29.66
CA ALA A 72 0.26 -10.97 31.05
C ALA A 72 0.31 -9.56 31.68
N GLU A 73 -0.59 -9.31 32.64
CA GLU A 73 -0.70 -8.00 33.31
C GLU A 73 0.60 -7.57 34.00
N ASP A 74 1.31 -8.51 34.61
CA ASP A 74 2.59 -8.34 35.30
C ASP A 74 3.79 -8.77 34.43
N GLY A 75 3.58 -9.07 33.15
CA GLY A 75 4.62 -9.60 32.27
C GLY A 75 5.03 -11.04 32.58
N GLY A 76 4.33 -11.74 33.48
CA GLY A 76 4.77 -13.01 34.05
C GLY A 76 5.95 -12.86 35.01
N MET A 77 6.20 -11.65 35.51
CA MET A 77 7.30 -11.34 36.42
C MET A 77 6.81 -11.14 37.86
N PRO A 78 7.55 -11.65 38.87
CA PRO A 78 7.21 -11.40 40.26
C PRO A 78 7.40 -9.92 40.62
N ASP A 79 6.58 -9.41 41.54
CA ASP A 79 6.72 -8.07 42.14
C ASP A 79 7.92 -8.01 43.11
N ARG A 80 9.11 -8.12 42.55
CA ARG A 80 10.41 -7.99 43.23
C ARG A 80 11.47 -7.53 42.25
N ALA A 81 12.53 -6.97 42.81
CA ALA A 81 13.73 -6.66 42.05
C ALA A 81 14.43 -7.93 41.55
N VAL A 82 15.03 -7.83 40.37
CA VAL A 82 15.78 -8.88 39.69
C VAL A 82 17.12 -8.32 39.22
N ASP A 83 18.18 -9.07 39.49
CA ASP A 83 19.53 -8.74 39.02
C ASP A 83 19.75 -9.35 37.63
N VAL A 84 20.07 -8.49 36.67
CA VAL A 84 20.37 -8.85 35.28
C VAL A 84 21.84 -8.61 35.02
N HIS A 85 22.56 -9.67 34.66
CA HIS A 85 23.94 -9.59 34.24
C HIS A 85 23.99 -9.13 32.78
N TRP A 86 24.90 -8.23 32.45
CA TRP A 86 25.19 -7.86 31.07
C TRP A 86 26.65 -8.11 30.76
N GLU A 87 26.93 -8.39 29.50
CA GLU A 87 28.28 -8.51 28.96
C GLU A 87 28.37 -7.87 27.59
N ILE A 88 29.55 -7.32 27.28
CA ILE A 88 29.88 -6.73 25.98
C ILE A 88 31.33 -7.02 25.63
N ALA A 89 31.62 -7.37 24.39
CA ALA A 89 32.95 -7.72 23.90
C ALA A 89 33.14 -7.28 22.45
N ARG A 90 34.36 -7.43 21.92
CA ARG A 90 34.74 -7.04 20.54
C ARG A 90 34.59 -8.16 19.51
N ASP A 91 33.99 -9.27 19.91
CA ASP A 91 33.70 -10.41 19.04
C ASP A 91 32.41 -11.09 19.48
N GLU A 92 31.76 -11.76 18.54
CA GLU A 92 30.48 -12.44 18.72
C GLU A 92 30.54 -13.59 19.72
N ALA A 93 31.71 -14.22 19.93
CA ALA A 93 31.87 -15.26 20.93
C ALA A 93 32.00 -14.70 22.37
N LEU A 94 31.94 -13.38 22.54
CA LEU A 94 31.98 -12.65 23.82
C LEU A 94 33.27 -12.87 24.62
N ARG A 95 34.44 -12.91 23.96
CA ARG A 95 35.73 -13.24 24.61
C ARG A 95 36.69 -12.07 24.75
N SER A 96 36.92 -11.32 23.68
CA SER A 96 37.97 -10.31 23.53
C SER A 96 37.52 -8.95 24.06
N GLY A 97 38.28 -8.42 25.03
CA GLY A 97 37.96 -7.11 25.61
C GLY A 97 36.60 -7.10 26.32
N ARG A 98 36.21 -8.25 26.88
CA ARG A 98 34.93 -8.44 27.58
C ARG A 98 34.84 -7.48 28.77
N ARG A 99 33.73 -6.75 28.87
CA ARG A 99 33.27 -6.03 30.05
C ARG A 99 31.95 -6.62 30.50
N THR A 100 31.71 -6.60 31.80
CA THR A 100 30.52 -7.19 32.40
C THR A 100 30.04 -6.32 33.55
N GLY A 101 28.75 -6.37 33.82
CA GLY A 101 28.18 -5.76 35.02
C GLY A 101 26.87 -6.40 35.41
N VAL A 102 26.26 -5.84 36.46
CA VAL A 102 24.94 -6.22 36.95
C VAL A 102 24.12 -4.95 37.06
N VAL A 103 22.89 -5.02 36.59
CA VAL A 103 21.89 -3.97 36.75
C VAL A 103 20.67 -4.58 37.41
N ARG A 104 20.05 -3.81 38.31
CA ARG A 104 18.85 -4.22 39.03
C ARG A 104 17.64 -3.58 38.36
N THR A 105 16.61 -4.37 38.10
CA THR A 105 15.33 -3.91 37.54
C THR A 105 14.16 -4.47 38.34
N ASP A 106 12.98 -3.85 38.26
CA ASP A 106 11.81 -4.17 39.09
C ASP A 106 10.48 -3.87 38.38
N ALA A 107 9.36 -4.11 39.06
CA ALA A 107 8.02 -3.92 38.50
C ALA A 107 7.70 -2.45 38.17
N ALA A 108 8.29 -1.48 38.89
CA ALA A 108 8.06 -0.06 38.62
C ALA A 108 8.57 0.35 37.24
N SER A 109 9.69 -0.26 36.82
CA SER A 109 10.32 -0.09 35.51
C SER A 109 9.90 -1.15 34.47
N ALA A 110 8.82 -1.91 34.73
CA ALA A 110 8.36 -3.02 33.89
C ALA A 110 9.43 -4.10 33.61
N HIS A 111 10.38 -4.27 34.54
CA HIS A 111 11.55 -5.13 34.44
C HIS A 111 12.42 -4.84 33.20
N THR A 112 12.44 -3.57 32.77
CA THR A 112 13.29 -3.09 31.67
C THR A 112 14.70 -2.76 32.15
N VAL A 113 15.66 -2.90 31.24
CA VAL A 113 17.07 -2.74 31.53
C VAL A 113 17.65 -1.71 30.58
N HIS A 114 18.26 -0.67 31.15
CA HIS A 114 19.04 0.32 30.40
C HIS A 114 20.45 0.39 30.99
N VAL A 115 21.45 0.13 30.17
CA VAL A 115 22.87 0.17 30.60
C VAL A 115 23.65 1.08 29.68
N THR A 116 24.14 2.20 30.19
CA THR A 116 25.16 3.00 29.49
C THR A 116 26.53 2.41 29.76
N VAL A 117 27.10 1.73 28.78
CA VAL A 117 28.45 1.16 28.86
C VAL A 117 29.44 2.22 28.38
N ASP A 118 30.29 2.75 29.27
CA ASP A 118 31.26 3.82 28.99
C ASP A 118 32.69 3.32 28.64
N GLY A 119 33.67 4.19 28.41
CA GLY A 119 35.07 3.79 28.25
C GLY A 119 35.35 2.76 27.13
N LEU A 120 34.46 2.67 26.14
CA LEU A 120 34.61 1.85 24.95
C LEU A 120 35.57 2.52 23.95
N ARG A 121 36.10 1.74 23.01
CA ARG A 121 36.89 2.28 21.91
C ARG A 121 35.95 2.98 20.92
N PRO A 122 36.33 4.15 20.37
CA PRO A 122 35.57 4.78 19.29
C PRO A 122 35.63 3.95 18.02
N ASP A 123 34.65 4.21 17.15
CA ASP A 123 34.52 3.62 15.82
C ASP A 123 34.71 2.10 15.80
N SER A 124 34.09 1.41 16.76
CA SER A 124 34.33 -0.01 17.00
C SER A 124 33.03 -0.79 17.13
N TRP A 125 33.00 -1.96 16.51
CA TRP A 125 31.93 -2.94 16.67
C TRP A 125 32.08 -3.73 17.96
N TYR A 126 30.95 -3.97 18.62
CA TYR A 126 30.82 -4.75 19.83
C TYR A 126 29.63 -5.70 19.74
N TRP A 127 29.69 -6.79 20.50
CA TRP A 127 28.62 -7.76 20.70
C TRP A 127 28.29 -7.82 22.17
N TYR A 128 27.01 -7.95 22.49
CA TYR A 128 26.52 -7.91 23.87
C TYR A 128 25.41 -8.91 24.12
N ARG A 129 25.19 -9.25 25.39
CA ARG A 129 24.16 -10.17 25.84
C ARG A 129 23.74 -9.89 27.27
N PHE A 130 22.53 -10.29 27.63
CA PHE A 130 22.02 -10.29 28.98
C PHE A 130 21.82 -11.71 29.51
N THR A 131 21.99 -11.90 30.81
CA THR A 131 21.72 -13.15 31.51
C THR A 131 20.99 -12.84 32.81
N VAL A 132 19.88 -13.53 33.04
CA VAL A 132 19.09 -13.43 34.28
C VAL A 132 18.88 -14.81 34.87
N THR A 133 18.87 -14.90 36.20
CA THR A 133 18.54 -16.14 36.90
C THR A 133 17.14 -16.04 37.48
N LEU A 134 16.18 -16.74 36.89
CA LEU A 134 14.83 -16.90 37.41
C LEU A 134 14.67 -18.33 37.94
N ASP A 135 14.13 -18.49 39.15
CA ASP A 135 13.92 -19.79 39.80
C ASP A 135 15.15 -20.71 39.83
N GLY A 136 16.34 -20.11 40.00
CA GLY A 136 17.61 -20.83 40.05
C GLY A 136 18.18 -21.25 38.69
N THR A 137 17.50 -20.92 37.58
CA THR A 137 17.95 -21.24 36.22
C THR A 137 18.47 -19.99 35.51
N PRO A 138 19.77 -19.96 35.10
CA PRO A 138 20.29 -18.87 34.31
C PRO A 138 19.80 -19.00 32.86
N VAL A 139 19.17 -17.95 32.35
CA VAL A 139 18.74 -17.84 30.95
C VAL A 139 19.46 -16.64 30.32
N SER A 140 19.87 -16.78 29.07
CA SER A 140 20.55 -15.70 28.33
C SER A 140 19.70 -15.22 27.15
N SER A 141 19.78 -13.93 26.84
CA SER A 141 19.18 -13.35 25.65
C SER A 141 19.89 -13.83 24.39
N ARG A 142 19.31 -13.52 23.21
CA ARG A 142 20.08 -13.48 21.96
C ARG A 142 21.29 -12.54 22.10
N ILE A 143 22.29 -12.74 21.24
CA ILE A 143 23.43 -11.82 21.14
C ILE A 143 23.02 -10.64 20.27
N GLY A 144 23.20 -9.44 20.77
CA GLY A 144 23.09 -8.21 19.98
C GLY A 144 24.48 -7.73 19.51
N ARG A 145 24.49 -6.89 18.49
CA ARG A 145 25.65 -6.19 17.94
C ARG A 145 25.37 -4.69 17.96
N THR A 146 26.42 -3.91 18.23
CA THR A 146 26.33 -2.46 18.33
C THR A 146 27.64 -1.79 17.91
N ARG A 147 27.62 -0.47 17.71
CA ARG A 147 28.77 0.32 17.27
C ARG A 147 28.90 1.61 18.06
N THR A 148 30.12 1.95 18.47
CA THR A 148 30.45 3.28 18.99
C THR A 148 30.73 4.26 17.85
N LEU A 149 30.45 5.54 18.08
CA LEU A 149 30.71 6.57 17.07
C LEU A 149 32.22 6.84 16.90
N PRO A 150 32.66 7.41 15.76
CA PRO A 150 33.98 8.03 15.67
C PRO A 150 34.11 9.21 16.64
N ARG A 151 35.35 9.58 17.00
CA ARG A 151 35.52 10.75 17.90
C ARG A 151 35.09 12.04 17.20
N PRO A 152 34.47 12.99 17.91
CA PRO A 152 34.17 14.30 17.32
C PRO A 152 35.41 14.93 16.66
N GLY A 153 35.26 15.39 15.42
CA GLY A 153 36.37 15.96 14.62
C GLY A 153 37.27 14.96 13.90
N GLU A 154 37.13 13.65 14.15
CA GLU A 154 37.85 12.59 13.43
C GLU A 154 37.40 12.53 11.96
N ARG A 155 38.37 12.42 11.04
CA ARG A 155 38.05 12.30 9.61
C ARG A 155 37.75 10.85 9.29
N VAL A 156 36.50 10.57 8.98
CA VAL A 156 36.03 9.25 8.56
C VAL A 156 35.64 9.25 7.08
N PRO A 157 35.88 8.15 6.34
CA PRO A 157 35.66 8.12 4.90
C PRO A 157 34.19 7.94 4.50
N ARG A 158 33.38 7.33 5.38
CA ARG A 158 32.01 6.92 5.08
C ARG A 158 31.16 6.82 6.35
N LEU A 159 29.87 7.11 6.23
CA LEU A 159 28.79 6.72 7.14
C LEU A 159 27.69 6.03 6.30
N ARG A 160 27.22 4.87 6.71
CA ARG A 160 25.99 4.25 6.19
C ARG A 160 24.95 4.18 7.29
N PHE A 161 23.76 4.72 7.06
CA PHE A 161 22.66 4.60 8.01
C PHE A 161 21.35 4.40 7.27
N ALA A 162 20.32 3.92 7.96
CA ALA A 162 18.96 3.92 7.43
C ALA A 162 18.08 4.80 8.31
N PHE A 163 17.02 5.37 7.73
CA PHE A 163 15.95 5.96 8.51
C PHE A 163 14.59 5.38 8.13
N ALA A 164 13.71 5.30 9.12
CA ALA A 164 12.38 4.68 9.04
C ALA A 164 11.40 5.36 10.00
N SER A 165 10.10 5.22 9.73
CA SER A 165 9.00 5.68 10.58
C SER A 165 7.74 4.87 10.30
N CYS A 166 6.68 5.13 11.06
CA CYS A 166 5.30 4.76 10.73
C CYS A 166 5.14 3.25 10.47
N GLN A 167 5.25 2.48 11.56
CA GLN A 167 5.21 1.02 11.52
C GLN A 167 3.91 0.47 12.10
N SER A 168 2.72 0.93 11.70
CA SER A 168 1.46 0.40 12.24
C SER A 168 1.41 -1.13 12.22
N TRP A 169 1.15 -1.75 13.38
CA TRP A 169 1.07 -3.20 13.51
C TRP A 169 -0.05 -3.81 12.64
N VAL A 170 -1.16 -3.07 12.47
CA VAL A 170 -2.27 -3.45 11.58
C VAL A 170 -1.84 -3.43 10.11
N GLY A 171 -0.83 -2.63 9.78
CA GLY A 171 -0.27 -2.49 8.45
C GLY A 171 0.49 -3.73 7.95
N GLY A 172 1.02 -4.57 8.84
CA GLY A 172 1.63 -5.85 8.47
C GLY A 172 2.83 -6.29 9.32
N PRO A 173 3.40 -7.47 9.04
CA PRO A 173 4.44 -8.15 9.84
C PRO A 173 5.86 -7.55 9.77
N TYR A 174 6.05 -6.48 8.99
CA TYR A 174 7.30 -5.75 8.77
C TYR A 174 8.41 -6.43 7.92
N PRO A 175 8.10 -6.92 6.71
CA PRO A 175 9.13 -7.43 5.79
C PRO A 175 10.20 -6.38 5.42
N ALA A 176 9.93 -5.08 5.59
CA ALA A 176 10.91 -4.01 5.40
C ALA A 176 12.05 -4.07 6.44
N TRP A 177 11.76 -4.44 7.70
CA TRP A 177 12.79 -4.64 8.73
C TRP A 177 13.67 -5.85 8.42
N ARG A 178 13.11 -6.89 7.79
CA ARG A 178 13.88 -8.06 7.32
C ARG A 178 14.93 -7.66 6.29
N ASP A 179 14.53 -6.90 5.26
CA ASP A 179 15.46 -6.37 4.25
C ASP A 179 16.50 -5.43 4.88
N LEU A 180 16.08 -4.55 5.80
CA LEU A 180 16.99 -3.63 6.50
C LEU A 180 18.04 -4.38 7.34
N ALA A 181 17.63 -5.44 8.04
CA ALA A 181 18.51 -6.26 8.87
C ALA A 181 19.66 -6.91 8.05
N GLU A 182 19.47 -7.13 6.75
CA GLU A 182 20.46 -7.69 5.84
C GLU A 182 21.45 -6.64 5.29
N GLN A 183 21.21 -5.34 5.52
CA GLN A 183 22.06 -4.27 5.00
C GLN A 183 23.34 -4.04 5.82
N ASP A 184 24.37 -3.47 5.18
CA ASP A 184 25.59 -2.99 5.85
C ASP A 184 25.40 -1.56 6.35
N LEU A 185 24.86 -1.40 7.56
CA LEU A 185 24.58 -0.11 8.21
C LEU A 185 25.45 0.09 9.46
N ASP A 186 25.78 1.34 9.76
CA ASP A 186 26.48 1.77 10.97
C ASP A 186 25.51 2.09 12.12
N LEU A 187 24.31 2.60 11.80
CA LEU A 187 23.22 2.91 12.74
C LEU A 187 21.86 3.01 12.00
N VAL A 188 20.78 3.03 12.77
CA VAL A 188 19.40 3.28 12.29
C VAL A 188 18.82 4.49 13.00
N VAL A 189 18.11 5.35 12.28
CA VAL A 189 17.35 6.49 12.83
C VAL A 189 15.85 6.19 12.72
N HIS A 190 15.12 6.18 13.83
CA HIS A 190 13.65 6.06 13.79
C HIS A 190 13.02 7.43 14.02
N LEU A 191 12.19 7.90 13.09
CA LEU A 191 11.72 9.29 13.05
C LEU A 191 10.35 9.53 13.70
N GLY A 192 9.68 8.47 14.15
CA GLY A 192 8.40 8.57 14.86
C GLY A 192 7.42 7.49 14.43
N ASP A 193 6.29 7.39 15.13
CA ASP A 193 5.27 6.37 14.94
C ASP A 193 5.81 4.94 15.05
N TYR A 194 6.66 4.74 16.06
CA TYR A 194 7.15 3.42 16.45
C TYR A 194 5.99 2.55 16.94
N ILE A 195 4.99 3.15 17.58
CA ILE A 195 3.70 2.53 17.90
C ILE A 195 2.53 3.40 17.40
N TYR A 196 1.34 2.81 17.29
CA TYR A 196 0.07 3.52 17.10
C TYR A 196 -0.80 3.33 18.34
N GLU A 197 -1.39 4.42 18.79
CA GLU A 197 -1.87 4.68 20.14
C GLU A 197 -2.94 3.70 20.67
N THR A 198 -3.09 3.71 22.00
CA THR A 198 -4.08 2.89 22.70
C THR A 198 -5.36 3.67 23.05
N GLN A 199 -6.45 2.94 23.32
CA GLN A 199 -7.74 3.53 23.66
C GLN A 199 -7.83 4.12 25.07
N LEU A 200 -7.26 3.50 26.13
CA LEU A 200 -7.46 3.97 27.52
C LEU A 200 -6.30 4.81 28.07
N GLY A 201 -5.21 4.94 27.31
CA GLY A 201 -4.06 5.78 27.62
C GLY A 201 -3.37 5.45 28.95
N THR A 202 -3.54 4.22 29.45
CA THR A 202 -2.91 3.78 30.69
C THR A 202 -1.47 3.35 30.43
N LEU A 203 -0.61 3.47 31.45
CA LEU A 203 0.77 2.97 31.36
C LEU A 203 0.82 1.47 31.02
N ALA A 204 -0.07 0.66 31.61
CA ALA A 204 -0.15 -0.77 31.33
C ALA A 204 -0.46 -1.07 29.86
N GLU A 205 -1.37 -0.32 29.24
CA GLU A 205 -1.68 -0.47 27.82
C GLU A 205 -0.53 -0.03 26.92
N PHE A 206 0.10 1.13 27.19
CA PHE A 206 1.26 1.55 26.40
C PHE A 206 2.41 0.53 26.50
N ARG A 207 2.64 -0.08 27.66
CA ARG A 207 3.62 -1.17 27.84
C ARG A 207 3.26 -2.40 27.00
N ARG A 208 1.99 -2.81 26.97
CA ARG A 208 1.50 -3.93 26.13
C ARG A 208 1.62 -3.61 24.64
N LEU A 209 1.31 -2.38 24.26
CA LEU A 209 1.40 -1.92 22.88
C LEU A 209 2.85 -1.93 22.37
N HIS A 210 3.81 -1.43 23.15
CA HIS A 210 5.23 -1.57 22.79
C HIS A 210 5.67 -3.04 22.69
N ALA A 211 5.15 -3.91 23.56
CA ALA A 211 5.41 -5.34 23.49
C ALA A 211 4.81 -5.98 22.25
N LEU A 212 3.58 -5.60 21.86
CA LEU A 212 2.91 -6.04 20.63
C LEU A 212 3.78 -5.78 19.40
N TYR A 213 4.29 -4.55 19.26
CA TYR A 213 5.12 -4.17 18.10
C TYR A 213 6.43 -4.97 18.05
N LYS A 214 7.04 -5.22 19.22
CA LYS A 214 8.24 -6.07 19.36
C LYS A 214 7.97 -7.57 19.19
N THR A 215 6.73 -8.00 18.92
CA THR A 215 6.48 -9.40 18.54
C THR A 215 6.90 -9.72 17.11
N SER A 216 7.11 -8.73 16.24
CA SER A 216 7.74 -8.96 14.94
C SER A 216 9.17 -9.49 15.11
N PRO A 217 9.50 -10.67 14.56
CA PRO A 217 10.88 -11.19 14.58
C PRO A 217 11.82 -10.30 13.78
N ASP A 218 11.35 -9.68 12.70
CA ASP A 218 12.14 -8.82 11.82
C ASP A 218 12.57 -7.53 12.55
N LEU A 219 11.66 -6.92 13.33
CA LEU A 219 11.99 -5.76 14.16
C LEU A 219 12.99 -6.12 15.27
N ARG A 220 12.82 -7.27 15.95
CA ARG A 220 13.79 -7.72 16.96
C ARG A 220 15.16 -8.01 16.36
N GLU A 221 15.21 -8.56 15.14
CA GLU A 221 16.45 -8.78 14.42
C GLU A 221 17.16 -7.47 14.07
N ALA A 222 16.43 -6.47 13.56
CA ALA A 222 16.99 -5.15 13.28
C ALA A 222 17.56 -4.49 14.55
N HIS A 223 16.80 -4.49 15.66
CA HIS A 223 17.26 -3.98 16.96
C HIS A 223 18.50 -4.71 17.49
N ALA A 224 18.59 -6.02 17.28
CA ALA A 224 19.75 -6.80 17.69
C ALA A 224 20.98 -6.53 16.83
N ARG A 225 20.86 -5.97 15.62
CA ARG A 225 21.99 -5.78 14.69
C ARG A 225 22.64 -4.41 14.75
N PHE A 226 21.86 -3.36 15.01
CA PHE A 226 22.31 -1.97 14.87
C PHE A 226 22.01 -1.12 16.11
N PRO A 227 22.83 -0.09 16.40
CA PRO A 227 22.42 0.95 17.34
C PRO A 227 21.33 1.83 16.72
N PHE A 228 20.26 2.06 17.47
CA PHE A 228 19.15 2.94 17.07
C PHE A 228 19.30 4.33 17.71
N VAL A 229 18.96 5.36 16.93
CA VAL A 229 18.73 6.72 17.42
C VAL A 229 17.26 7.03 17.15
N THR A 230 16.44 7.05 18.19
CA THR A 230 14.99 7.24 18.04
C THR A 230 14.56 8.65 18.43
N THR A 231 13.57 9.16 17.71
CA THR A 231 12.67 10.21 18.16
C THR A 231 11.22 9.71 18.00
N TRP A 232 10.26 10.35 18.67
CA TRP A 232 8.84 10.04 18.51
C TRP A 232 8.19 10.96 17.47
N ASP A 233 6.96 10.66 17.10
CA ASP A 233 6.01 11.62 16.56
C ASP A 233 4.74 11.67 17.44
N ASP A 234 3.55 11.73 16.85
CA ASP A 234 2.28 11.90 17.56
C ASP A 234 1.74 10.58 18.12
N HIS A 235 1.79 9.51 17.34
CA HIS A 235 1.15 8.23 17.64
C HIS A 235 1.78 7.47 18.83
N GLU A 236 2.98 7.85 19.27
CA GLU A 236 3.50 7.43 20.58
C GLU A 236 2.59 7.82 21.75
N VAL A 237 1.77 8.87 21.60
CA VAL A 237 0.85 9.38 22.62
C VAL A 237 -0.60 9.33 22.12
N GLN A 238 -0.89 10.09 21.08
CA GLN A 238 -2.21 10.27 20.47
C GLN A 238 -2.06 11.04 19.16
N ASN A 239 -2.74 10.57 18.11
CA ASN A 239 -2.81 11.22 16.81
C ASN A 239 -2.94 12.76 16.91
N ASN A 240 -2.08 13.47 16.21
CA ASN A 240 -1.96 14.92 16.06
C ASN A 240 -1.81 15.72 17.36
N TYR A 241 -1.29 15.17 18.47
CA TYR A 241 -1.12 16.01 19.67
C TYR A 241 -0.13 17.18 19.46
N ALA A 242 -0.35 18.28 20.18
CA ALA A 242 0.46 19.49 20.12
C ALA A 242 0.76 20.02 21.52
N ASP A 243 1.97 19.77 22.02
CA ASP A 243 2.38 20.05 23.41
C ASP A 243 1.37 19.48 24.43
N GLU A 244 0.60 20.34 25.12
CA GLU A 244 -0.40 19.96 26.12
C GLU A 244 -1.80 19.74 25.52
N VAL A 245 -1.96 19.97 24.21
CA VAL A 245 -3.25 19.90 23.50
C VAL A 245 -3.44 18.51 22.89
N PRO A 246 -4.54 17.80 23.25
CA PRO A 246 -4.86 16.52 22.63
C PRO A 246 -5.31 16.71 21.17
N GLY A 247 -4.78 15.90 20.24
CA GLY A 247 -5.14 15.95 18.82
C GLY A 247 -6.42 15.16 18.47
N ALA A 248 -6.94 14.35 19.38
CA ALA A 248 -8.16 13.56 19.18
C ALA A 248 -9.00 13.45 20.45
N ALA A 249 -10.22 12.93 20.32
CA ALA A 249 -11.09 12.67 21.46
C ALA A 249 -10.38 11.80 22.51
N GLY A 250 -10.32 12.29 23.74
CA GLY A 250 -9.65 11.62 24.84
C GLY A 250 -10.40 10.39 25.35
N ASP A 251 -9.73 9.65 26.21
CA ASP A 251 -10.17 8.42 26.88
C ASP A 251 -10.85 8.67 28.24
N GLY A 252 -11.18 9.94 28.52
CA GLY A 252 -11.69 10.41 29.80
C GLY A 252 -10.60 10.73 30.84
N ARG A 253 -9.32 10.45 30.54
CA ARG A 253 -8.17 10.86 31.35
C ARG A 253 -7.73 12.29 30.99
N PRO A 254 -7.14 13.04 31.94
CA PRO A 254 -6.38 14.24 31.61
C PRO A 254 -5.26 13.92 30.59
N PHE A 255 -5.13 14.73 29.55
CA PHE A 255 -4.17 14.46 28.46
C PHE A 255 -2.72 14.36 28.95
N LEU A 256 -2.30 15.21 29.89
CA LEU A 256 -0.93 15.15 30.43
C LEU A 256 -0.66 13.85 31.24
N ASP A 257 -1.66 13.27 31.89
CA ASP A 257 -1.49 11.95 32.52
C ASP A 257 -1.29 10.85 31.46
N ARG A 258 -1.97 10.98 30.30
CA ARG A 258 -1.78 10.09 29.15
C ARG A 258 -0.39 10.26 28.54
N ARG A 259 0.06 11.51 28.33
CA ARG A 259 1.41 11.85 27.84
C ARG A 259 2.49 11.29 28.77
N ALA A 260 2.32 11.43 30.08
CA ALA A 260 3.22 10.86 31.07
C ALA A 260 3.31 9.33 30.98
N ASN A 261 2.17 8.65 30.85
CA ASN A 261 2.13 7.20 30.67
C ASN A 261 2.81 6.74 29.36
N ALA A 262 2.59 7.48 28.28
CA ALA A 262 3.20 7.21 26.97
C ALA A 262 4.71 7.39 27.01
N TYR A 263 5.21 8.52 27.53
CA TYR A 263 6.64 8.81 27.62
C TYR A 263 7.37 7.84 28.54
N GLN A 264 6.76 7.45 29.68
CA GLN A 264 7.28 6.39 30.53
C GLN A 264 7.42 5.06 29.77
N ALA A 265 6.38 4.63 29.05
CA ALA A 265 6.44 3.39 28.27
C ALA A 265 7.45 3.47 27.11
N TYR A 266 7.57 4.62 26.45
CA TYR A 266 8.54 4.86 25.37
C TYR A 266 9.97 4.71 25.88
N PHE A 267 10.30 5.39 26.99
CA PHE A 267 11.60 5.26 27.66
C PHE A 267 11.88 3.81 28.06
N GLU A 268 10.91 3.14 28.69
CA GLU A 268 11.01 1.74 29.10
C GLU A 268 11.34 0.78 27.94
N HIS A 269 10.85 1.03 26.72
CA HIS A 269 10.91 0.07 25.61
C HIS A 269 11.95 0.39 24.53
N LEU A 270 12.64 1.53 24.62
CA LEU A 270 13.63 1.97 23.64
C LEU A 270 14.99 2.27 24.27
N PRO A 271 16.09 2.08 23.52
CA PRO A 271 17.45 2.17 24.05
C PRO A 271 17.94 3.63 24.21
N LEU A 272 17.26 4.40 25.06
CA LEU A 272 17.60 5.79 25.38
C LEU A 272 18.57 5.89 26.56
N ARG A 273 19.32 7.00 26.62
CA ARG A 273 20.14 7.34 27.79
C ARG A 273 19.28 7.74 28.97
N ALA A 274 19.79 7.55 30.19
CA ALA A 274 19.13 7.96 31.43
C ALA A 274 18.86 9.48 31.51
N THR A 275 19.52 10.31 30.70
CA THR A 275 19.20 11.74 30.56
C THR A 275 17.84 12.00 29.92
N SER A 276 17.24 10.98 29.32
CA SER A 276 15.90 10.98 28.72
C SER A 276 14.92 10.15 29.55
N GLU A 277 15.20 9.94 30.85
CA GLU A 277 14.20 9.42 31.79
C GLU A 277 13.13 10.51 32.00
N PRO A 278 11.83 10.18 31.89
CA PRO A 278 10.75 11.16 31.98
C PRO A 278 10.53 11.66 33.42
N ASP A 279 10.12 12.92 33.54
CA ASP A 279 9.54 13.50 34.76
C ASP A 279 8.06 13.81 34.49
N GLY A 280 7.19 12.86 34.82
CA GLY A 280 5.77 12.96 34.49
C GLY A 280 5.55 13.12 32.97
N PRO A 281 4.89 14.19 32.51
CA PRO A 281 4.61 14.42 31.09
C PRO A 281 5.79 15.01 30.31
N ASP A 282 6.97 15.18 30.91
CA ASP A 282 8.11 15.84 30.28
C ASP A 282 9.31 14.91 30.11
N LEU A 283 9.91 14.88 28.92
CA LEU A 283 11.11 14.09 28.63
C LEU A 283 12.01 14.80 27.61
N LEU A 284 13.29 14.99 27.93
CA LEU A 284 14.24 15.60 26.99
C LEU A 284 14.69 14.60 25.93
N LEU A 285 14.08 14.65 24.74
CA LEU A 285 14.37 13.72 23.64
C LEU A 285 15.30 14.31 22.57
N TYR A 286 15.12 15.58 22.21
CA TYR A 286 15.95 16.21 21.19
C TYR A 286 17.42 16.23 21.62
N ARG A 287 18.32 15.88 20.71
CA ARG A 287 19.74 15.72 21.01
C ARG A 287 20.61 15.79 19.76
N ARG A 288 21.91 15.96 19.98
CA ARG A 288 22.92 16.07 18.93
C ARG A 288 23.96 14.97 19.06
N PHE A 289 24.37 14.41 17.93
CA PHE A 289 25.60 13.61 17.86
C PHE A 289 26.39 13.91 16.59
N ASP A 290 27.70 13.65 16.65
CA ASP A 290 28.64 13.86 15.54
C ASP A 290 29.19 12.49 15.10
N PHE A 291 29.11 12.19 13.80
CA PHE A 291 29.82 11.06 13.20
C PHE A 291 31.18 11.55 12.69
N GLY A 292 32.12 11.66 13.62
CA GLY A 292 33.41 12.26 13.33
C GLY A 292 33.32 13.74 12.95
N ARG A 293 33.95 14.11 11.83
CA ARG A 293 33.79 15.40 11.14
C ARG A 293 32.90 15.27 9.89
N LEU A 294 32.37 14.08 9.62
CA LEU A 294 31.64 13.81 8.39
C LEU A 294 30.23 14.38 8.45
N ALA A 295 29.46 14.01 9.48
CA ALA A 295 28.07 14.42 9.63
C ALA A 295 27.76 14.82 11.07
N ARG A 296 27.00 15.89 11.24
CA ARG A 296 26.35 16.27 12.49
C ARG A 296 24.85 16.03 12.37
N PHE A 297 24.26 15.35 13.33
CA PHE A 297 22.82 15.14 13.41
C PHE A 297 22.24 16.00 14.53
N SER A 298 21.24 16.81 14.20
CA SER A 298 20.34 17.44 15.16
C SER A 298 19.01 16.68 15.10
N VAL A 299 18.79 15.79 16.08
CA VAL A 299 17.57 14.99 16.20
C VAL A 299 16.55 15.84 16.95
N LEU A 300 15.42 16.14 16.32
CA LEU A 300 14.39 17.02 16.84
C LEU A 300 13.26 16.25 17.51
N ASP A 301 12.58 16.95 18.40
CA ASP A 301 11.22 16.70 18.86
C ASP A 301 10.33 17.81 18.30
N THR A 302 9.33 17.47 17.48
CA THR A 302 8.37 18.45 16.95
C THR A 302 6.97 18.28 17.50
N ARG A 303 6.80 17.63 18.65
CA ARG A 303 5.48 17.42 19.27
C ARG A 303 5.38 17.97 20.67
N GLN A 304 6.37 17.73 21.54
CA GLN A 304 6.26 18.15 22.95
C GLN A 304 6.25 19.67 23.13
N TYR A 305 6.74 20.45 22.16
CA TYR A 305 6.94 21.90 22.32
C TYR A 305 6.25 22.75 21.23
N ARG A 306 5.43 22.15 20.37
CA ARG A 306 4.76 22.85 19.28
C ARG A 306 3.52 23.61 19.77
N THR A 307 3.21 24.73 19.13
CA THR A 307 1.88 25.34 19.29
C THR A 307 0.81 24.47 18.61
N ASP A 308 -0.44 24.60 19.04
CA ASP A 308 -1.60 23.91 18.45
C ASP A 308 -1.70 24.11 16.93
N GLN A 309 -2.30 23.15 16.23
CA GLN A 309 -2.54 23.23 14.79
C GLN A 309 -3.46 24.41 14.49
N PRO A 310 -3.06 25.35 13.61
CA PRO A 310 -3.93 26.46 13.26
C PRO A 310 -5.18 25.98 12.52
N CYS A 311 -6.22 26.82 12.52
CA CYS A 311 -7.45 26.61 11.74
C CYS A 311 -8.19 25.28 12.03
N GLY A 312 -7.96 24.70 13.21
CA GLY A 312 -8.58 23.43 13.64
C GLY A 312 -8.12 22.23 12.81
N ASP A 313 -6.87 22.24 12.37
CA ASP A 313 -6.14 21.11 11.75
C ASP A 313 -6.71 20.61 10.39
N GLY A 314 -6.01 19.65 9.80
CA GLY A 314 -6.34 18.95 8.57
C GLY A 314 -5.86 19.65 7.31
N ARG A 315 -6.35 19.17 6.16
CA ARG A 315 -6.08 19.79 4.86
C ARG A 315 -7.12 20.84 4.55
N ARG A 316 -6.71 22.11 4.61
CA ARG A 316 -7.61 23.25 4.48
C ARG A 316 -6.91 24.43 3.83
N VAL A 317 -7.72 25.42 3.45
CA VAL A 317 -7.21 26.75 3.08
C VAL A 317 -6.61 27.42 4.32
N PRO A 318 -5.35 27.92 4.27
CA PRO A 318 -4.73 28.64 5.37
C PRO A 318 -5.58 29.82 5.87
N CYS A 319 -5.76 29.90 7.19
CA CYS A 319 -6.39 31.04 7.86
C CYS A 319 -5.32 32.00 8.44
N ALA A 320 -5.77 33.10 9.05
CA ALA A 320 -4.85 34.11 9.59
C ALA A 320 -3.89 33.58 10.68
N GLU A 321 -4.29 32.54 11.42
CA GLU A 321 -3.48 31.91 12.49
C GLU A 321 -2.18 31.30 11.94
N VAL A 322 -2.19 30.78 10.71
CA VAL A 322 -1.00 30.21 10.04
C VAL A 322 0.12 31.25 9.89
N SER A 323 -0.23 32.54 9.86
CA SER A 323 0.73 33.64 9.73
C SER A 323 1.24 34.17 11.07
N ASP A 324 0.89 33.54 12.20
CA ASP A 324 1.36 33.98 13.52
C ASP A 324 2.90 33.84 13.62
N PRO A 325 3.65 34.94 13.80
CA PRO A 325 5.10 34.88 13.94
C PRO A 325 5.56 34.12 15.19
N ALA A 326 4.71 33.96 16.20
CA ALA A 326 5.00 33.23 17.43
C ALA A 326 4.76 31.71 17.31
N ALA A 327 4.06 31.25 16.27
CA ALA A 327 3.85 29.81 16.05
C ALA A 327 5.19 29.06 15.91
N THR A 328 5.25 27.86 16.46
CA THR A 328 6.48 27.06 16.49
C THR A 328 6.18 25.56 16.48
N MET A 329 7.06 24.80 15.82
CA MET A 329 7.08 23.33 15.85
C MET A 329 8.01 22.77 16.93
N THR A 330 8.96 23.57 17.44
CA THR A 330 10.04 23.07 18.30
C THR A 330 10.10 23.78 19.65
N GLY A 331 9.30 24.82 19.88
CA GLY A 331 9.49 25.72 21.02
C GLY A 331 10.74 26.61 20.85
N PRO A 332 10.84 27.72 21.59
CA PRO A 332 11.92 28.69 21.41
C PRO A 332 13.29 28.18 21.89
N GLU A 333 13.35 27.29 22.89
CA GLU A 333 14.59 26.73 23.41
C GLU A 333 15.26 25.78 22.41
N GLN A 334 14.50 24.82 21.88
CA GLN A 334 15.02 23.86 20.90
C GLN A 334 15.32 24.53 19.55
N GLU A 335 14.50 25.50 19.12
CA GLU A 335 14.81 26.28 17.91
C GLU A 335 16.19 26.96 18.06
N ARG A 336 16.43 27.67 19.17
CA ARG A 336 17.74 28.29 19.44
C ARG A 336 18.87 27.27 19.47
N TRP A 337 18.67 26.14 20.15
CA TRP A 337 19.63 25.04 20.20
C TRP A 337 19.97 24.50 18.80
N LEU A 338 18.97 24.37 17.92
CA LEU A 338 19.16 23.93 16.54
C LEU A 338 19.99 24.96 15.75
N LEU A 339 19.62 26.23 15.81
CA LEU A 339 20.33 27.30 15.10
C LEU A 339 21.79 27.42 15.55
N ASP A 340 22.07 27.29 16.85
CA ASP A 340 23.42 27.27 17.40
C ASP A 340 24.23 26.05 16.93
N ASN A 341 23.60 24.87 16.87
CA ASN A 341 24.24 23.64 16.39
C ASN A 341 24.63 23.70 14.92
N LEU A 342 23.77 24.30 14.08
CA LEU A 342 24.00 24.51 12.66
C LEU A 342 25.11 25.52 12.42
N SER A 343 25.08 26.66 13.14
CA SER A 343 26.07 27.74 12.98
C SER A 343 27.47 27.33 13.43
N SER A 344 27.56 26.55 14.49
CA SER A 344 28.84 26.14 15.08
C SER A 344 29.42 24.85 14.49
N SER A 345 28.76 24.25 13.49
CA SER A 345 29.12 22.93 13.00
C SER A 345 30.40 22.92 12.16
N PRO A 346 31.42 22.13 12.54
CA PRO A 346 32.58 21.89 11.69
C PRO A 346 32.39 20.71 10.73
N ALA A 347 31.20 20.07 10.73
CA ALA A 347 30.91 18.87 9.95
C ALA A 347 30.76 19.19 8.46
N THR A 348 31.03 18.19 7.61
CA THR A 348 30.79 18.32 6.16
C THR A 348 29.29 18.33 5.85
N TRP A 349 28.50 17.49 6.51
CA TRP A 349 27.05 17.38 6.33
C TRP A 349 26.32 17.75 7.62
N ASN A 350 25.25 18.54 7.52
CA ASN A 350 24.43 18.95 8.66
C ASN A 350 23.02 18.40 8.49
N VAL A 351 22.67 17.42 9.32
CA VAL A 351 21.41 16.68 9.21
C VAL A 351 20.42 17.19 10.25
N ILE A 352 19.22 17.55 9.81
CA ILE A 352 18.06 17.81 10.66
C ILE A 352 17.17 16.56 10.56
N ALA A 353 17.16 15.75 11.62
CA ALA A 353 16.37 14.52 11.68
C ALA A 353 15.11 14.77 12.49
N GLN A 354 13.95 14.66 11.86
CA GLN A 354 12.68 15.10 12.44
C GLN A 354 11.48 14.36 11.81
N GLN A 355 10.28 14.69 12.25
CA GLN A 355 9.08 13.88 12.13
C GLN A 355 8.33 14.11 10.82
N THR A 356 8.07 15.38 10.47
CA THR A 356 7.01 15.80 9.54
C THR A 356 7.58 16.41 8.25
N ILE A 357 6.87 16.39 7.13
CA ILE A 357 7.42 16.99 5.89
C ILE A 357 7.63 18.51 6.04
N MET A 358 8.84 18.99 5.74
CA MET A 358 9.23 20.40 5.85
C MET A 358 8.89 21.21 4.59
N ALA A 359 9.02 20.62 3.41
CA ALA A 359 8.65 21.26 2.16
C ALA A 359 7.17 21.69 2.16
N GLN A 360 6.87 22.81 1.48
CA GLN A 360 5.49 23.20 1.24
C GLN A 360 4.81 22.21 0.30
N PHE A 361 3.53 21.91 0.52
CA PHE A 361 2.73 21.16 -0.46
C PHE A 361 1.32 21.73 -0.60
N ASP A 362 1.04 22.25 -1.80
CA ASP A 362 -0.28 22.73 -2.19
C ASP A 362 -1.08 21.63 -2.89
N TYR A 363 -2.23 21.26 -2.32
CA TYR A 363 -3.15 20.30 -2.92
C TYR A 363 -4.06 20.92 -4.00
N ASP A 364 -4.12 22.25 -4.10
CA ASP A 364 -4.98 22.95 -5.05
C ASP A 364 -4.19 23.38 -6.31
N LEU A 365 -4.80 23.23 -7.48
CA LEU A 365 -4.28 23.73 -8.76
C LEU A 365 -4.83 25.12 -9.11
N GLY A 366 -5.82 25.59 -8.35
CA GLY A 366 -6.44 26.89 -8.48
C GLY A 366 -5.64 28.04 -7.85
N PRO A 367 -6.24 29.24 -7.74
CA PRO A 367 -5.57 30.41 -7.15
C PRO A 367 -5.53 30.39 -5.61
N GLN A 368 -6.18 29.42 -4.96
CA GLN A 368 -6.09 29.21 -3.51
C GLN A 368 -4.97 28.22 -3.21
N LYS A 369 -4.53 28.19 -1.95
CA LYS A 369 -3.68 27.12 -1.43
C LYS A 369 -4.50 26.23 -0.51
N VAL A 370 -4.36 24.92 -0.64
CA VAL A 370 -4.83 23.95 0.35
C VAL A 370 -3.60 23.23 0.87
N VAL A 371 -3.37 23.26 2.18
CA VAL A 371 -2.17 22.68 2.81
C VAL A 371 -2.54 21.81 4.00
N ASN A 372 -1.63 20.92 4.42
CA ASN A 372 -1.80 20.14 5.64
C ASN A 372 -1.29 20.94 6.86
N LEU A 373 -2.21 21.31 7.76
CA LEU A 373 -1.93 22.21 8.88
C LEU A 373 -1.23 21.53 10.07
N ASP A 374 -1.12 20.21 10.08
CA ASP A 374 -0.31 19.50 11.08
C ASP A 374 1.20 19.60 10.80
N GLN A 375 1.56 19.89 9.55
CA GLN A 375 2.93 19.86 9.02
C GLN A 375 3.57 21.24 9.11
N TRP A 376 4.79 21.38 8.61
CA TRP A 376 5.48 22.68 8.54
C TRP A 376 4.73 23.75 7.74
N ASP A 377 3.75 23.39 6.91
CA ASP A 377 2.83 24.33 6.26
C ASP A 377 1.82 25.00 7.21
N GLY A 378 1.52 24.41 8.36
CA GLY A 378 0.83 25.09 9.46
C GLY A 378 1.71 26.10 10.19
N TYR A 379 3.04 26.03 10.02
CA TYR A 379 4.02 26.80 10.78
C TYR A 379 5.05 27.52 9.88
N PRO A 380 4.62 28.26 8.84
CA PRO A 380 5.53 28.86 7.86
C PRO A 380 6.48 29.88 8.49
N ALA A 381 6.09 30.56 9.57
CA ALA A 381 6.97 31.47 10.30
C ALA A 381 8.17 30.73 10.92
N ALA A 382 7.93 29.58 11.56
CA ALA A 382 8.99 28.75 12.12
C ALA A 382 9.90 28.16 11.03
N ARG A 383 9.29 27.64 9.95
CA ARG A 383 10.04 27.16 8.77
C ARG A 383 10.94 28.27 8.21
N SER A 384 10.42 29.48 8.07
CA SER A 384 11.15 30.63 7.53
C SER A 384 12.33 31.06 8.41
N ARG A 385 12.19 30.99 9.75
CA ARG A 385 13.31 31.26 10.67
C ARG A 385 14.45 30.26 10.47
N ILE A 386 14.14 28.97 10.37
CA ILE A 386 15.14 27.91 10.17
C ILE A 386 15.80 28.03 8.79
N LEU A 387 15.02 28.05 7.71
CA LEU A 387 15.55 28.14 6.35
C LEU A 387 16.31 29.46 6.12
N GLY A 388 15.75 30.58 6.63
CA GLY A 388 16.42 31.87 6.60
C GLY A 388 17.76 31.86 7.34
N HIS A 389 17.86 31.14 8.47
CA HIS A 389 19.11 30.96 9.19
C HIS A 389 20.16 30.18 8.38
N LEU A 390 19.75 29.10 7.69
CA LEU A 390 20.62 28.33 6.79
C LEU A 390 21.23 29.24 5.71
N ALA A 391 20.39 30.08 5.09
CA ALA A 391 20.81 31.03 4.07
C ALA A 391 21.76 32.10 4.63
N GLN A 392 21.41 32.72 5.77
CA GLN A 392 22.19 33.81 6.39
C GLN A 392 23.57 33.36 6.85
N HIS A 393 23.70 32.13 7.36
CA HIS A 393 24.96 31.61 7.90
C HIS A 393 25.72 30.72 6.92
N ALA A 394 25.22 30.55 5.69
CA ALA A 394 25.77 29.66 4.67
C ALA A 394 26.12 28.28 5.25
N VAL A 395 25.17 27.69 5.98
CA VAL A 395 25.34 26.39 6.63
C VAL A 395 25.71 25.37 5.57
N ARG A 396 26.79 24.63 5.79
CA ARG A 396 27.32 23.69 4.81
C ARG A 396 26.43 22.45 4.71
N ASN A 397 26.01 22.10 3.50
CA ASN A 397 25.29 20.87 3.15
C ASN A 397 24.17 20.47 4.13
N PRO A 398 23.15 21.32 4.33
CA PRO A 398 22.01 20.97 5.13
C PRO A 398 21.15 19.91 4.42
N VAL A 399 20.80 18.85 5.15
CA VAL A 399 19.89 17.78 4.71
C VAL A 399 18.82 17.58 5.78
N VAL A 400 17.56 17.50 5.37
CA VAL A 400 16.43 17.17 6.25
C VAL A 400 15.99 15.73 5.97
N ILE A 401 15.77 14.95 7.02
CA ILE A 401 15.14 13.63 6.90
C ILE A 401 13.86 13.60 7.73
N SER A 402 12.79 13.06 7.14
CA SER A 402 11.41 13.18 7.63
C SER A 402 10.63 11.86 7.48
N GLY A 403 9.52 11.71 8.21
CA GLY A 403 8.57 10.59 8.20
C GLY A 403 7.12 11.05 8.05
N ASP A 404 6.21 10.53 8.91
CA ASP A 404 4.76 10.87 9.06
C ASP A 404 3.86 10.60 7.84
N TRP A 405 4.24 11.03 6.63
CA TRP A 405 3.36 11.05 5.45
C TRP A 405 3.10 9.72 4.75
N HIS A 406 3.61 8.60 5.28
CA HIS A 406 3.41 7.23 4.78
C HIS A 406 3.75 7.02 3.28
N THR A 407 4.49 7.95 2.69
CA THR A 407 4.77 8.06 1.27
C THR A 407 6.20 8.60 1.09
N ALA A 408 6.86 8.26 -0.01
CA ALA A 408 8.27 8.60 -0.24
C ALA A 408 8.40 9.91 -1.03
N TRP A 409 9.29 10.81 -0.59
CA TRP A 409 9.51 12.11 -1.23
C TRP A 409 10.97 12.51 -1.29
N VAL A 410 11.32 13.25 -2.35
CA VAL A 410 12.56 14.03 -2.41
C VAL A 410 12.19 15.47 -2.77
N ASN A 411 12.52 16.42 -1.90
CA ASN A 411 12.16 17.83 -2.08
C ASN A 411 13.39 18.73 -2.06
N ASP A 412 13.32 19.79 -2.87
CA ASP A 412 14.17 20.96 -2.71
C ASP A 412 13.54 21.91 -1.68
N LEU A 413 14.28 22.26 -0.63
CA LEU A 413 13.83 23.26 0.34
C LEU A 413 14.29 24.65 -0.12
N LEU A 414 13.35 25.44 -0.59
CA LEU A 414 13.58 26.73 -1.24
C LEU A 414 13.71 27.87 -0.22
N ALA A 415 14.41 28.94 -0.61
CA ALA A 415 14.42 30.19 0.15
C ALA A 415 13.03 30.87 0.15
N ASP A 416 12.29 30.71 -0.95
CA ASP A 416 10.92 31.15 -1.11
C ASP A 416 10.14 30.12 -1.94
N PHE A 417 9.11 29.51 -1.38
CA PHE A 417 8.29 28.51 -2.09
C PHE A 417 7.30 29.15 -3.07
N ASP A 418 7.03 30.46 -2.96
CA ASP A 418 6.20 31.19 -3.93
C ASP A 418 6.98 31.57 -5.20
N ASP A 419 8.31 31.47 -5.16
CA ASP A 419 9.21 31.67 -6.31
C ASP A 419 9.99 30.38 -6.60
N PRO A 420 9.58 29.57 -7.60
CA PRO A 420 10.26 28.32 -7.94
C PRO A 420 11.68 28.52 -8.50
N SER A 421 12.09 29.77 -8.79
CA SER A 421 13.44 30.12 -9.18
C SER A 421 14.34 30.50 -8.00
N SER A 422 13.78 30.58 -6.79
CA SER A 422 14.53 30.94 -5.60
C SER A 422 15.59 29.87 -5.26
N PRO A 423 16.68 30.25 -4.56
CA PRO A 423 17.76 29.32 -4.25
C PRO A 423 17.28 28.10 -3.43
N VAL A 424 17.74 26.91 -3.82
CA VAL A 424 17.65 25.71 -2.98
C VAL A 424 18.60 25.87 -1.80
N LEU A 425 18.09 25.78 -0.58
CA LEU A 425 18.85 25.94 0.66
C LEU A 425 19.25 24.61 1.26
N ALA A 426 18.40 23.58 1.12
CA ALA A 426 18.63 22.24 1.65
C ALA A 426 17.92 21.19 0.79
N THR A 427 18.30 19.92 0.96
CA THR A 427 17.58 18.77 0.39
C THR A 427 16.80 18.07 1.48
N GLU A 428 15.55 17.73 1.22
CA GLU A 428 14.74 16.89 2.11
C GLU A 428 14.52 15.50 1.51
N PHE A 429 14.74 14.48 2.32
CA PHE A 429 14.37 13.09 2.03
C PHE A 429 13.29 12.65 3.01
N VAL A 430 12.07 12.43 2.53
CA VAL A 430 10.96 11.91 3.35
C VAL A 430 10.82 10.42 3.10
N GLY A 431 10.89 9.63 4.17
CA GLY A 431 10.72 8.19 4.12
C GLY A 431 9.26 7.83 3.98
N THR A 432 8.98 6.77 3.21
CA THR A 432 7.68 6.08 3.33
C THR A 432 7.59 5.40 4.70
N SER A 433 6.42 4.87 5.02
CA SER A 433 6.15 4.07 6.20
C SER A 433 6.70 2.65 6.09
N ILE A 434 7.09 2.05 7.21
CA ILE A 434 7.42 0.61 7.29
C ILE A 434 6.18 -0.24 6.95
N SER A 435 5.00 0.16 7.41
CA SER A 435 3.76 -0.60 7.18
C SER A 435 2.47 0.23 7.20
N SER A 436 2.47 1.45 7.74
CA SER A 436 1.28 2.31 7.77
C SER A 436 0.79 2.67 6.36
N GLY A 437 -0.51 2.58 6.10
CA GLY A 437 -1.07 2.88 4.77
C GLY A 437 -1.20 4.37 4.48
N ALA A 438 -1.17 4.76 3.21
CA ALA A 438 -1.41 6.13 2.77
C ALA A 438 -2.82 6.25 2.14
N GLY A 439 -3.69 7.06 2.74
CA GLY A 439 -5.08 7.22 2.31
C GLY A 439 -5.33 8.39 1.34
N TRP A 440 -4.28 9.00 0.81
CA TRP A 440 -4.33 10.31 0.15
C TRP A 440 -3.45 10.44 -1.10
N ASP A 441 -3.03 9.30 -1.67
CA ASP A 441 -2.18 9.30 -2.85
C ASP A 441 -2.80 10.06 -4.02
N ALA A 442 -4.10 9.86 -4.28
CA ALA A 442 -4.82 10.54 -5.35
C ALA A 442 -4.78 12.08 -5.23
N ASP A 443 -4.99 12.61 -4.02
CA ASP A 443 -4.96 14.05 -3.76
C ASP A 443 -3.56 14.63 -3.99
N VAL A 444 -2.53 13.91 -3.55
CA VAL A 444 -1.15 14.31 -3.77
C VAL A 444 -0.81 14.32 -5.26
N GLN A 445 -1.13 13.25 -5.99
CA GLN A 445 -0.86 13.15 -7.42
C GLN A 445 -1.51 14.29 -8.19
N LEU A 446 -2.72 14.71 -7.79
CA LEU A 446 -3.41 15.86 -8.37
C LEU A 446 -2.68 17.18 -8.10
N GLY A 447 -2.13 17.38 -6.90
CA GLY A 447 -1.44 18.61 -6.50
C GLY A 447 0.01 18.74 -6.99
N LEU A 448 0.68 17.66 -7.40
CA LEU A 448 2.09 17.68 -7.83
C LEU A 448 2.44 18.80 -8.85
N PRO A 449 1.62 19.11 -9.87
CA PRO A 449 1.91 20.19 -10.81
C PRO A 449 2.04 21.59 -10.17
N ALA A 450 1.40 21.84 -9.03
CA ALA A 450 1.53 23.11 -8.29
C ALA A 450 2.82 23.19 -7.45
N ASN A 451 3.58 22.09 -7.33
CA ASN A 451 4.70 21.96 -6.39
C ASN A 451 6.01 21.56 -7.11
N PRO A 452 6.59 22.44 -7.95
CA PRO A 452 7.74 22.11 -8.80
C PRO A 452 9.04 21.79 -8.05
N HIS A 453 9.11 22.10 -6.74
CA HIS A 453 10.21 21.73 -5.84
C HIS A 453 10.15 20.26 -5.38
N VAL A 454 9.02 19.57 -5.57
CA VAL A 454 8.93 18.12 -5.37
C VAL A 454 9.63 17.43 -6.53
N ARG A 455 10.79 16.83 -6.27
CA ARG A 455 11.63 16.15 -7.29
C ARG A 455 11.29 14.69 -7.47
N PHE A 456 10.66 14.08 -6.47
CA PHE A 456 10.23 12.70 -6.50
C PHE A 456 9.07 12.48 -5.52
N TYR A 457 8.11 11.65 -5.94
CA TYR A 457 7.00 11.19 -5.12
C TYR A 457 6.65 9.73 -5.44
N GLU A 458 6.38 8.92 -4.42
CA GLU A 458 5.76 7.60 -4.54
C GLU A 458 4.87 7.29 -3.34
N GLY A 459 3.57 7.13 -3.58
CA GLY A 459 2.59 6.90 -2.53
C GLY A 459 2.14 5.45 -2.32
N SER A 460 2.55 4.52 -3.18
CA SER A 460 1.97 3.16 -3.22
C SER A 460 2.67 2.18 -2.29
N TYR A 461 3.99 2.32 -2.12
CA TYR A 461 4.83 1.29 -1.48
C TYR A 461 5.36 1.70 -0.11
N ARG A 462 5.54 0.69 0.73
CA ARG A 462 6.08 0.78 2.10
C ARG A 462 7.55 0.37 2.12
N GLY A 463 8.32 0.78 3.12
CA GLY A 463 9.77 0.52 3.16
C GLY A 463 10.54 1.49 4.05
N TYR A 464 11.77 1.84 3.64
CA TYR A 464 12.70 2.70 4.38
C TYR A 464 13.71 3.37 3.43
N VAL A 465 14.55 4.26 3.95
CA VAL A 465 15.60 4.92 3.15
C VAL A 465 16.98 4.60 3.71
N MET A 466 17.86 4.08 2.88
CA MET A 466 19.28 3.89 3.20
C MET A 466 20.08 5.09 2.69
N CYS A 467 20.97 5.62 3.53
CA CYS A 467 21.86 6.71 3.21
C CYS A 467 23.32 6.26 3.26
N GLU A 468 24.11 6.56 2.23
CA GLU A 468 25.57 6.47 2.23
C GLU A 468 26.17 7.86 2.07
N VAL A 469 26.88 8.30 3.11
CA VAL A 469 27.47 9.63 3.21
C VAL A 469 28.99 9.52 3.16
N THR A 470 29.61 10.34 2.32
CA THR A 470 31.06 10.50 2.18
C THR A 470 31.40 11.99 2.19
N PRO A 471 32.68 12.40 2.33
CA PRO A 471 33.03 13.80 2.30
C PRO A 471 32.61 14.55 1.01
N GLY A 472 32.47 13.85 -0.12
CA GLY A 472 32.13 14.47 -1.41
C GLY A 472 30.69 14.25 -1.87
N ARG A 473 29.93 13.37 -1.23
CA ARG A 473 28.61 12.92 -1.71
C ARG A 473 27.74 12.38 -0.57
N TRP A 474 26.46 12.72 -0.61
CA TRP A 474 25.38 12.03 0.09
C TRP A 474 24.56 11.24 -0.92
N ARG A 475 24.32 9.95 -0.68
CA ARG A 475 23.46 9.10 -1.51
C ARG A 475 22.29 8.55 -0.70
N SER A 476 21.07 8.76 -1.15
CA SER A 476 19.85 8.18 -0.59
C SER A 476 19.28 7.11 -1.53
N THR A 477 19.05 5.91 -1.03
CA THR A 477 18.46 4.76 -1.73
C THR A 477 17.14 4.42 -1.06
N TYR A 478 16.04 4.60 -1.79
CA TYR A 478 14.70 4.23 -1.31
C TYR A 478 14.49 2.74 -1.49
N ARG A 479 14.26 2.02 -0.40
CA ARG A 479 13.97 0.59 -0.38
C ARG A 479 12.49 0.40 -0.11
N ILE A 480 11.84 -0.47 -0.87
CA ILE A 480 10.42 -0.78 -0.74
C ILE A 480 10.17 -2.28 -0.63
N VAL A 481 9.03 -2.65 -0.07
CA VAL A 481 8.43 -3.98 -0.19
C VAL A 481 7.18 -3.91 -1.07
N LEU A 482 6.88 -4.99 -1.80
CA LEU A 482 5.72 -5.02 -2.71
C LEU A 482 4.38 -5.07 -1.99
N ASP A 483 4.34 -5.73 -0.83
CA ASP A 483 3.17 -5.83 0.04
C ASP A 483 3.63 -5.91 1.49
N ALA A 484 3.40 -4.85 2.27
CA ALA A 484 3.79 -4.82 3.68
C ALA A 484 3.03 -5.83 4.54
N ARG A 485 1.89 -6.38 4.07
CA ARG A 485 1.09 -7.38 4.78
C ARG A 485 1.60 -8.81 4.58
N ASP A 486 2.45 -9.03 3.58
CA ASP A 486 3.10 -10.31 3.37
C ASP A 486 4.47 -10.35 4.04
N ALA A 487 4.63 -11.17 5.08
CA ALA A 487 5.92 -11.36 5.76
C ALA A 487 7.03 -11.86 4.82
N ALA A 488 6.65 -12.52 3.72
CA ALA A 488 7.58 -13.00 2.71
C ALA A 488 7.91 -11.95 1.64
N SER A 489 7.21 -10.80 1.61
CA SER A 489 7.26 -9.84 0.50
C SER A 489 8.69 -9.44 0.14
N PRO A 490 9.10 -9.54 -1.15
CA PRO A 490 10.44 -9.16 -1.57
C PRO A 490 10.64 -7.64 -1.46
N ALA A 491 11.90 -7.24 -1.31
CA ALA A 491 12.29 -5.84 -1.25
C ALA A 491 13.10 -5.40 -2.46
N TYR A 492 12.84 -4.18 -2.93
CA TYR A 492 13.42 -3.60 -4.14
C TYR A 492 13.84 -2.15 -3.93
N THR A 493 14.73 -1.67 -4.80
CA THR A 493 15.12 -0.28 -4.88
C THR A 493 14.09 0.49 -5.69
N LEU A 494 13.49 1.50 -5.09
CA LEU A 494 12.53 2.37 -5.76
C LEU A 494 13.22 3.43 -6.61
N GLY A 495 14.31 4.02 -6.09
CA GLY A 495 15.13 5.04 -6.74
C GLY A 495 16.35 5.41 -5.91
N VAL A 496 17.35 6.02 -6.56
CA VAL A 496 18.62 6.43 -5.95
C VAL A 496 18.91 7.89 -6.27
N PHE A 497 19.26 8.67 -5.24
CA PHE A 497 19.44 10.12 -5.32
C PHE A 497 20.77 10.54 -4.71
N ASP A 498 21.51 11.40 -5.41
CA ASP A 498 22.77 11.97 -4.93
C ASP A 498 22.62 13.48 -4.64
N VAL A 499 23.23 13.92 -3.55
CA VAL A 499 23.54 15.33 -3.27
C VAL A 499 25.07 15.46 -3.27
N THR A 500 25.58 16.45 -4.00
CA THR A 500 27.02 16.69 -4.11
C THR A 500 27.48 17.68 -3.04
N ASP A 501 28.66 17.48 -2.46
CA ASP A 501 29.24 18.44 -1.51
C ASP A 501 29.26 19.87 -2.08
N GLY A 502 28.68 20.81 -1.35
CA GLY A 502 28.58 22.22 -1.70
C GLY A 502 27.36 22.59 -2.55
N THR A 503 26.57 21.63 -3.02
CA THR A 503 25.43 21.87 -3.90
C THR A 503 24.16 21.22 -3.32
N PRO A 504 23.27 21.99 -2.67
CA PRO A 504 21.97 21.48 -2.26
C PRO A 504 21.09 21.17 -3.47
N GLY A 505 20.16 20.24 -3.28
CA GLY A 505 19.31 19.69 -4.33
C GLY A 505 19.75 18.27 -4.72
N ALA A 506 18.82 17.33 -4.69
CA ALA A 506 19.08 15.94 -5.05
C ALA A 506 18.90 15.71 -6.56
N VAL A 507 19.80 14.94 -7.15
CA VAL A 507 19.67 14.45 -8.52
C VAL A 507 19.40 12.95 -8.47
N GLN A 508 18.39 12.48 -9.19
CA GLN A 508 18.17 11.06 -9.37
C GLN A 508 19.28 10.48 -10.24
N VAL A 509 20.03 9.51 -9.70
CA VAL A 509 21.18 8.86 -10.37
C VAL A 509 20.93 7.38 -10.67
N GLY A 510 19.84 6.81 -10.15
CA GLY A 510 19.40 5.46 -10.42
C GLY A 510 17.87 5.37 -10.38
N SER A 511 17.30 4.67 -11.35
CA SER A 511 15.85 4.49 -11.51
C SER A 511 15.27 3.39 -10.63
N GLY A 512 16.13 2.65 -9.91
CA GLY A 512 15.76 1.54 -9.01
C GLY A 512 15.74 0.18 -9.69
N ASP A 513 15.08 -0.82 -9.12
CA ASP A 513 15.02 -2.17 -9.71
C ASP A 513 13.82 -2.29 -10.67
N GLY A 514 13.86 -3.28 -11.57
CA GLY A 514 12.73 -3.74 -12.37
C GLY A 514 12.61 -3.15 -13.78
N LEU A 515 11.38 -3.01 -14.25
CA LEU A 515 11.05 -2.45 -15.56
C LEU A 515 10.03 -1.32 -15.41
N ASN A 516 10.19 -0.28 -16.22
CA ASN A 516 9.16 0.71 -16.47
C ASN A 516 9.02 0.94 -17.96
N GLY A 517 7.99 1.66 -18.35
CA GLY A 517 7.80 1.89 -19.76
C GLY A 517 6.57 2.69 -20.10
N THR A 518 6.35 2.80 -21.41
CA THR A 518 5.18 3.42 -22.00
C THR A 518 4.53 2.45 -22.99
N LEU A 519 3.20 2.42 -22.98
CA LEU A 519 2.40 1.88 -24.07
C LEU A 519 1.79 3.05 -24.84
N THR A 520 2.01 3.04 -26.15
CA THR A 520 1.45 4.01 -27.09
C THR A 520 0.78 3.28 -28.24
N ASP A 521 -0.01 3.98 -29.04
CA ASP A 521 -0.34 3.49 -30.37
C ASP A 521 0.79 3.78 -31.37
N THR A 522 0.64 3.36 -32.63
CA THR A 522 1.63 3.64 -33.68
C THR A 522 1.74 5.11 -34.10
N ALA A 523 0.81 5.98 -33.68
CA ALA A 523 0.88 7.43 -33.86
C ALA A 523 1.63 8.13 -32.72
N GLY A 524 1.86 7.43 -31.61
CA GLY A 524 2.53 7.94 -30.41
C GLY A 524 1.57 8.42 -29.31
N ASP A 525 0.26 8.22 -29.49
CA ASP A 525 -0.73 8.58 -28.48
C ASP A 525 -0.68 7.57 -27.31
N PRO A 526 -0.70 8.04 -26.05
CA PRO A 526 -0.62 7.16 -24.89
C PRO A 526 -1.85 6.25 -24.75
N LEU A 527 -1.61 5.00 -24.37
CA LEU A 527 -2.66 4.02 -24.13
C LEU A 527 -2.88 3.82 -22.62
N GLY A 528 -3.84 4.53 -22.05
CA GLY A 528 -4.32 4.26 -20.69
C GLY A 528 -5.21 3.03 -20.60
N ASN A 529 -5.31 2.44 -19.40
CA ASN A 529 -6.08 1.21 -19.15
C ASN A 529 -5.67 0.05 -20.09
N ALA A 530 -4.38 0.02 -20.45
CA ALA A 530 -3.76 -1.09 -21.15
C ALA A 530 -3.01 -1.95 -20.14
N GLU A 531 -2.83 -3.23 -20.45
CA GLU A 531 -2.15 -4.19 -19.57
C GLU A 531 -0.79 -4.57 -20.15
N VAL A 532 0.21 -4.60 -19.29
CA VAL A 532 1.54 -5.12 -19.58
C VAL A 532 1.74 -6.40 -18.81
N VAL A 533 2.07 -7.47 -19.51
CA VAL A 533 2.43 -8.76 -18.92
C VAL A 533 3.93 -8.95 -19.08
N VAL A 534 4.59 -9.36 -18.01
CA VAL A 534 6.01 -9.67 -18.02
C VAL A 534 6.20 -11.15 -17.74
N GLU A 535 6.94 -11.81 -18.63
CA GLU A 535 7.19 -13.24 -18.60
C GLU A 535 8.69 -13.53 -18.52
N GLN A 536 9.03 -14.61 -17.83
CA GLN A 536 10.37 -15.20 -17.79
C GLN A 536 10.26 -16.68 -18.14
N ASP A 537 11.06 -17.14 -19.10
CA ASP A 537 11.04 -18.53 -19.60
C ASP A 537 9.63 -19.03 -19.99
N GLY A 538 8.82 -18.13 -20.59
CA GLY A 538 7.45 -18.43 -21.03
C GLY A 538 6.42 -18.55 -19.90
N ARG A 539 6.75 -18.07 -18.69
CA ARG A 539 5.83 -18.00 -17.55
C ARG A 539 5.62 -16.55 -17.13
N GLY A 540 4.37 -16.13 -16.95
CA GLY A 540 4.05 -14.83 -16.37
C GLY A 540 4.60 -14.69 -14.95
N VAL A 541 5.43 -13.67 -14.74
CA VAL A 541 6.06 -13.34 -13.44
C VAL A 541 5.54 -12.04 -12.84
N SER A 542 5.00 -11.14 -13.66
CA SER A 542 4.40 -9.88 -13.21
C SER A 542 3.43 -9.33 -14.24
N ALA A 543 2.56 -8.41 -13.82
CA ALA A 543 1.71 -7.63 -14.70
C ALA A 543 1.47 -6.23 -14.11
N ALA A 544 1.21 -5.26 -14.98
CA ALA A 544 0.86 -3.90 -14.60
C ALA A 544 -0.20 -3.33 -15.56
N THR A 545 -0.96 -2.37 -15.07
CA THR A 545 -1.85 -1.54 -15.91
C THR A 545 -1.19 -0.19 -16.15
N THR A 546 -1.41 0.40 -17.32
CA THR A 546 -0.95 1.74 -17.64
C THR A 546 -1.82 2.84 -17.04
N ASP A 547 -1.18 3.93 -16.61
CA ASP A 547 -1.87 5.18 -16.27
C ASP A 547 -2.43 5.89 -17.52
N ALA A 548 -3.13 7.01 -17.34
CA ALA A 548 -3.69 7.79 -18.45
C ALA A 548 -2.65 8.30 -19.48
N HIS A 549 -1.36 8.30 -19.12
CA HIS A 549 -0.25 8.69 -19.99
C HIS A 549 0.46 7.46 -20.59
N GLY A 550 -0.14 6.27 -20.48
CA GLY A 550 0.42 5.04 -21.01
C GLY A 550 1.58 4.49 -20.19
N ARG A 551 1.90 5.06 -19.02
CA ARG A 551 3.08 4.67 -18.23
C ARG A 551 2.77 3.49 -17.33
N TRP A 552 3.71 2.58 -17.20
CA TRP A 552 3.61 1.40 -16.34
C TRP A 552 4.94 1.09 -15.64
N ARG A 553 4.88 0.26 -14.61
CA ARG A 553 6.05 -0.15 -13.82
C ARG A 553 5.82 -1.52 -13.17
N VAL A 554 6.87 -2.33 -13.12
CA VAL A 554 6.94 -3.56 -12.32
C VAL A 554 8.31 -3.67 -11.66
N PHE A 555 8.38 -4.27 -10.48
CA PHE A 555 9.64 -4.56 -9.81
C PHE A 555 9.99 -6.03 -10.00
N LEU A 556 11.21 -6.27 -10.46
CA LEU A 556 11.71 -7.57 -10.84
C LEU A 556 13.19 -7.66 -10.45
N PRO A 557 13.69 -8.85 -10.10
CA PRO A 557 15.13 -9.05 -9.94
C PRO A 557 15.86 -8.89 -11.28
N SER A 558 17.19 -8.89 -11.24
CA SER A 558 17.99 -8.91 -12.47
C SER A 558 17.72 -10.16 -13.30
N GLY A 559 17.59 -9.98 -14.62
CA GLY A 559 17.24 -11.06 -15.52
C GLY A 559 16.73 -10.57 -16.87
N ALA A 560 16.56 -11.51 -17.81
CA ALA A 560 15.95 -11.26 -19.10
C ALA A 560 14.45 -11.61 -19.07
N TYR A 561 13.63 -10.71 -19.60
CA TYR A 561 12.18 -10.80 -19.56
C TYR A 561 11.58 -10.55 -20.93
N THR A 562 10.44 -11.18 -21.21
CA THR A 562 9.56 -10.83 -22.33
C THR A 562 8.45 -9.94 -21.79
N VAL A 563 8.31 -8.74 -22.35
CA VAL A 563 7.29 -7.75 -21.99
C VAL A 563 6.28 -7.70 -23.12
N THR A 564 5.00 -7.95 -22.82
CA THR A 564 3.91 -7.91 -23.79
C THR A 564 2.88 -6.87 -23.40
N GLY A 565 2.57 -5.95 -24.31
CA GLY A 565 1.50 -4.96 -24.16
C GLY A 565 0.20 -5.46 -24.79
N HIS A 566 -0.91 -5.29 -24.06
CA HIS A 566 -2.27 -5.63 -24.46
C HIS A 566 -3.19 -4.43 -24.24
N ALA A 567 -3.98 -4.06 -25.25
CA ALA A 567 -5.00 -3.04 -25.13
C ALA A 567 -6.19 -3.41 -26.00
N VAL A 568 -7.42 -3.21 -25.50
CA VAL A 568 -8.62 -3.38 -26.30
C VAL A 568 -8.55 -2.43 -27.50
N GLY A 569 -8.80 -2.95 -28.70
CA GLY A 569 -8.71 -2.17 -29.93
C GLY A 569 -7.35 -2.26 -30.65
N TYR A 570 -6.36 -2.95 -30.09
CA TYR A 570 -4.99 -2.97 -30.61
C TYR A 570 -4.41 -4.38 -30.73
N GLU A 571 -3.49 -4.56 -31.67
CA GLU A 571 -2.66 -5.76 -31.74
C GLU A 571 -1.64 -5.78 -30.61
N SER A 572 -1.58 -6.88 -29.86
CA SER A 572 -0.53 -7.07 -28.86
C SER A 572 0.86 -7.08 -29.51
N ARG A 573 1.84 -6.55 -28.78
CA ARG A 573 3.25 -6.54 -29.16
C ARG A 573 4.09 -6.96 -27.98
N SER A 574 5.17 -7.70 -28.27
CA SER A 574 6.13 -8.14 -27.28
C SER A 574 7.51 -7.63 -27.62
N THR A 575 8.31 -7.35 -26.60
CA THR A 575 9.74 -7.08 -26.70
C THR A 575 10.48 -7.79 -25.58
N THR A 576 11.79 -7.97 -25.73
CA THR A 576 12.64 -8.44 -24.64
C THR A 576 13.28 -7.26 -23.93
N ALA A 577 13.41 -7.35 -22.61
CA ALA A 577 14.11 -6.37 -21.79
C ALA A 577 15.00 -7.09 -20.77
N GLU A 578 16.17 -6.54 -20.48
CA GLU A 578 17.07 -7.04 -19.44
C GLU A 578 17.07 -6.07 -18.27
N VAL A 579 16.98 -6.58 -17.06
CA VAL A 579 17.17 -5.82 -15.83
C VAL A 579 18.58 -6.09 -15.33
N ASP A 580 19.45 -5.08 -15.30
CA ASP A 580 20.85 -5.18 -14.83
C ASP A 580 21.18 -4.04 -13.86
N GLY A 581 20.66 -4.15 -12.63
CA GLY A 581 20.93 -3.23 -11.53
C GLY A 581 20.09 -1.94 -11.53
N ASP A 582 19.93 -1.29 -12.69
CA ASP A 582 19.02 -0.15 -12.85
C ASP A 582 17.75 -0.52 -13.63
N ARG A 583 16.67 0.22 -13.39
CA ARG A 583 15.37 -0.01 -13.98
C ARG A 583 15.46 0.29 -15.45
N THR A 584 15.06 -0.68 -16.26
CA THR A 584 15.14 -0.58 -17.72
C THR A 584 13.81 -0.08 -18.28
N GLU A 585 13.92 0.94 -19.14
CA GLU A 585 12.78 1.55 -19.81
C GLU A 585 12.39 0.78 -21.07
N VAL A 586 11.10 0.52 -21.22
CA VAL A 586 10.52 -0.30 -22.29
C VAL A 586 9.36 0.45 -22.95
N GLY A 587 9.58 0.92 -24.18
CA GLY A 587 8.52 1.48 -25.02
C GLY A 587 7.91 0.43 -25.93
N LEU A 588 6.58 0.32 -25.95
CA LEU A 588 5.84 -0.50 -26.92
C LEU A 588 4.78 0.34 -27.61
N ALA A 589 4.76 0.28 -28.95
CA ALA A 589 3.72 0.87 -29.77
C ALA A 589 2.79 -0.24 -30.31
N LEU A 590 1.51 -0.17 -29.97
CA LEU A 590 0.50 -1.15 -30.38
C LEU A 590 -0.26 -0.65 -31.62
N PRO A 591 -0.26 -1.38 -32.74
CA PRO A 591 -1.06 -1.01 -33.91
C PRO A 591 -2.55 -1.19 -33.64
N ALA A 592 -3.38 -0.25 -34.08
CA ALA A 592 -4.83 -0.41 -34.03
C ALA A 592 -5.31 -1.59 -34.88
N LEU A 593 -6.34 -2.30 -34.41
CA LEU A 593 -6.99 -3.37 -35.16
C LEU A 593 -7.79 -2.78 -36.32
N ALA A 594 -7.46 -3.18 -37.55
CA ALA A 594 -8.20 -2.79 -38.75
C ALA A 594 -9.38 -3.71 -39.06
N ASP A 595 -9.42 -4.90 -38.45
CA ASP A 595 -10.39 -5.97 -38.72
C ASP A 595 -10.92 -6.60 -37.43
N ALA A 596 -12.03 -7.33 -37.53
CA ALA A 596 -12.51 -8.18 -36.46
C ALA A 596 -11.72 -9.50 -36.43
N ARG A 597 -11.48 -10.02 -35.22
CA ARG A 597 -10.70 -11.24 -34.98
C ARG A 597 -11.35 -12.14 -33.93
N ALA A 598 -11.23 -13.45 -34.12
CA ALA A 598 -11.60 -14.49 -33.17
C ALA A 598 -10.46 -15.51 -33.06
N GLY A 599 -9.99 -15.75 -31.84
CA GLY A 599 -8.92 -16.70 -31.57
C GLY A 599 -8.47 -16.66 -30.12
N VAL A 600 -7.40 -17.38 -29.78
CA VAL A 600 -6.80 -17.26 -28.44
C VAL A 600 -6.25 -15.85 -28.27
N GLY A 601 -6.55 -15.23 -27.14
CA GLY A 601 -6.16 -13.84 -26.87
C GLY A 601 -6.33 -13.48 -25.40
N ARG A 602 -6.39 -12.18 -25.13
CA ARG A 602 -6.52 -11.63 -23.78
C ARG A 602 -7.39 -10.38 -23.81
N VAL A 603 -8.35 -10.30 -22.89
CA VAL A 603 -9.03 -9.06 -22.54
C VAL A 603 -8.28 -8.44 -21.34
N PRO A 604 -7.76 -7.20 -21.46
CA PRO A 604 -7.04 -6.54 -20.37
C PRO A 604 -7.92 -6.31 -19.14
N GLY A 605 -7.44 -6.64 -17.94
CA GLY A 605 -8.18 -6.32 -16.71
C GLY A 605 -7.72 -7.10 -15.48
N PRO A 606 -7.82 -6.51 -14.27
CA PRO A 606 -7.45 -7.18 -13.02
C PRO A 606 -8.44 -8.28 -12.61
N ARG A 607 -9.64 -8.29 -13.18
CA ARG A 607 -10.69 -9.29 -12.92
C ARG A 607 -10.85 -10.32 -14.02
N ARG A 608 -9.94 -10.31 -15.01
CA ARG A 608 -10.00 -11.25 -16.13
C ARG A 608 -10.04 -12.69 -15.62
N GLU A 609 -11.08 -13.39 -16.03
CA GLU A 609 -11.33 -14.79 -15.73
C GLU A 609 -10.82 -15.72 -16.83
N ALA A 610 -10.87 -15.29 -18.11
CA ALA A 610 -10.41 -16.14 -19.21
C ALA A 610 -8.92 -16.48 -19.13
N GLY A 611 -8.64 -17.76 -19.39
CA GLY A 611 -7.29 -18.32 -19.49
C GLY A 611 -6.79 -18.41 -20.93
N ALA A 612 -5.56 -18.92 -21.07
CA ALA A 612 -4.84 -18.99 -22.36
C ALA A 612 -5.46 -19.95 -23.40
N ALA A 613 -6.53 -20.67 -23.08
CA ALA A 613 -7.22 -21.57 -24.00
C ALA A 613 -8.61 -21.07 -24.42
N ASP A 614 -9.07 -19.96 -23.85
CA ASP A 614 -10.36 -19.37 -24.16
C ASP A 614 -10.27 -18.47 -25.40
N LEU A 615 -11.42 -18.21 -26.04
CA LEU A 615 -11.46 -17.50 -27.31
C LEU A 615 -11.84 -16.04 -27.09
N VAL A 616 -11.03 -15.11 -27.59
CA VAL A 616 -11.33 -13.68 -27.61
C VAL A 616 -11.83 -13.28 -28.99
N LEU A 617 -13.02 -12.69 -29.02
CA LEU A 617 -13.62 -12.02 -30.16
C LEU A 617 -13.44 -10.50 -29.98
N GLN A 618 -12.71 -9.84 -30.88
CA GLN A 618 -12.29 -8.44 -30.71
C GLN A 618 -12.22 -7.66 -32.03
N ASN A 619 -12.29 -6.33 -31.93
CA ASN A 619 -12.04 -5.38 -33.01
C ASN A 619 -11.46 -4.08 -32.44
N SER A 620 -11.53 -2.96 -33.18
CA SER A 620 -11.04 -1.64 -32.73
C SER A 620 -11.79 -1.02 -31.56
N GLU A 621 -13.00 -1.48 -31.22
CA GLU A 621 -13.90 -0.83 -30.25
C GLU A 621 -14.14 -1.65 -28.98
N LEU A 622 -14.11 -2.98 -29.04
CA LEU A 622 -14.33 -3.85 -27.89
C LEU A 622 -13.64 -5.22 -28.03
N ALA A 623 -13.51 -5.92 -26.91
CA ALA A 623 -13.11 -7.32 -26.85
C ALA A 623 -13.99 -8.10 -25.87
N VAL A 624 -14.39 -9.32 -26.25
CA VAL A 624 -15.13 -10.26 -25.39
C VAL A 624 -14.42 -11.61 -25.38
N ALA A 625 -14.22 -12.18 -24.19
CA ALA A 625 -13.71 -13.55 -24.03
C ALA A 625 -14.87 -14.53 -23.84
N ILE A 626 -14.88 -15.59 -24.64
CA ILE A 626 -15.83 -16.69 -24.59
C ILE A 626 -15.11 -17.92 -24.05
N ALA A 627 -15.59 -18.43 -22.92
CA ALA A 627 -14.96 -19.55 -22.24
C ALA A 627 -15.02 -20.85 -23.07
N VAL A 628 -13.90 -21.56 -23.10
CA VAL A 628 -13.72 -22.89 -23.68
C VAL A 628 -13.20 -23.85 -22.61
N ALA A 629 -12.17 -23.43 -21.87
CA ALA A 629 -11.51 -24.21 -20.84
C ALA A 629 -11.79 -23.65 -19.44
N PHE A 630 -11.91 -22.32 -19.30
CA PHE A 630 -12.22 -21.70 -18.02
C PHE A 630 -13.59 -22.16 -17.50
N SER A 631 -13.66 -22.37 -16.19
CA SER A 631 -14.84 -22.83 -15.49
C SER A 631 -15.02 -22.03 -14.22
N ASP A 632 -15.79 -20.96 -14.33
CA ASP A 632 -16.27 -20.20 -13.18
C ASP A 632 -17.02 -21.11 -12.18
N GLY A 633 -16.79 -20.89 -10.88
CA GLY A 633 -17.36 -21.70 -9.80
C GLY A 633 -18.85 -21.48 -9.59
N GLN A 634 -19.36 -20.29 -9.92
CA GLN A 634 -20.78 -19.92 -9.82
C GLN A 634 -21.59 -20.50 -10.99
N LEU A 635 -20.99 -20.63 -12.17
CA LEU A 635 -21.61 -21.18 -13.39
C LEU A 635 -21.25 -22.64 -13.69
N ALA A 636 -20.34 -23.28 -12.95
CA ALA A 636 -19.99 -24.68 -13.20
C ALA A 636 -21.25 -25.60 -13.16
N PRO A 637 -21.40 -26.56 -14.12
CA PRO A 637 -20.48 -26.91 -15.20
C PRO A 637 -20.89 -26.35 -16.59
N VAL A 638 -21.53 -25.19 -16.66
CA VAL A 638 -22.07 -24.61 -17.91
C VAL A 638 -21.32 -23.39 -18.46
N THR A 639 -20.18 -23.04 -17.86
CA THR A 639 -19.36 -21.88 -18.26
C THR A 639 -18.89 -21.95 -19.72
N ALA A 640 -18.62 -23.13 -20.26
CA ALA A 640 -18.20 -23.27 -21.65
C ALA A 640 -19.21 -22.66 -22.63
N GLY A 641 -18.73 -21.78 -23.51
CA GLY A 641 -19.50 -21.04 -24.49
C GLY A 641 -20.12 -19.74 -23.98
N LYS A 642 -19.85 -19.35 -22.73
CA LYS A 642 -20.34 -18.11 -22.10
C LYS A 642 -19.31 -16.98 -22.16
N PRO A 643 -19.72 -15.71 -22.32
CA PRO A 643 -18.85 -14.58 -22.07
C PRO A 643 -18.40 -14.56 -20.60
N VAL A 644 -17.10 -14.40 -20.38
CA VAL A 644 -16.50 -14.31 -19.04
C VAL A 644 -15.71 -13.02 -18.85
N ASP A 645 -15.16 -12.45 -19.92
CA ASP A 645 -14.57 -11.10 -19.90
C ASP A 645 -15.19 -10.24 -20.99
N LEU A 646 -15.31 -8.94 -20.74
CA LEU A 646 -15.78 -7.97 -21.71
C LEU A 646 -15.20 -6.59 -21.40
N ALA A 647 -14.65 -5.91 -22.40
CA ALA A 647 -14.17 -4.55 -22.23
C ALA A 647 -14.31 -3.72 -23.52
N ALA A 648 -14.59 -2.43 -23.35
CA ALA A 648 -14.54 -1.40 -24.37
C ALA A 648 -13.10 -0.89 -24.56
N ARG A 649 -12.84 -0.27 -25.72
CA ARG A 649 -11.58 0.42 -25.98
C ARG A 649 -11.31 1.47 -24.91
N GLY A 650 -10.10 1.42 -24.33
CA GLY A 650 -9.68 2.34 -23.26
C GLY A 650 -10.22 1.99 -21.87
N SER A 651 -10.82 0.82 -21.71
CA SER A 651 -11.32 0.30 -20.42
C SER A 651 -10.69 -1.06 -20.11
N LEU A 652 -10.67 -1.40 -18.82
CA LEU A 652 -10.31 -2.73 -18.33
C LEU A 652 -11.59 -3.57 -18.13
N ASP A 653 -11.44 -4.88 -18.19
CA ASP A 653 -12.49 -5.82 -17.83
C ASP A 653 -12.81 -5.75 -16.32
N GLN A 654 -14.10 -5.73 -16.01
CA GLN A 654 -14.69 -5.80 -14.66
C GLN A 654 -15.88 -6.77 -14.58
N LEU A 655 -16.16 -7.49 -15.67
CA LEU A 655 -17.22 -8.48 -15.73
C LEU A 655 -16.81 -9.71 -14.90
N ASP A 656 -17.78 -10.39 -14.27
CA ASP A 656 -17.56 -11.72 -13.71
C ASP A 656 -17.95 -12.79 -14.75
N TRP A 657 -19.22 -12.75 -15.20
CA TRP A 657 -19.69 -13.56 -16.32
C TRP A 657 -21.02 -13.08 -16.89
N ILE A 658 -21.37 -13.61 -18.07
CA ILE A 658 -22.73 -13.55 -18.62
C ILE A 658 -23.21 -14.96 -18.95
N ASN A 659 -24.25 -15.44 -18.28
CA ASN A 659 -24.90 -16.72 -18.56
C ASN A 659 -25.81 -16.60 -19.80
N LEU A 660 -25.17 -16.55 -20.97
CA LEU A 660 -25.75 -16.31 -22.28
C LEU A 660 -25.76 -17.60 -23.13
N PRO A 661 -26.92 -18.21 -23.46
CA PRO A 661 -28.22 -18.07 -22.81
C PRO A 661 -28.37 -19.08 -21.66
N TYR A 662 -29.38 -18.89 -20.82
CA TYR A 662 -29.90 -19.92 -19.93
C TYR A 662 -31.23 -20.50 -20.44
N ALA A 663 -31.62 -21.66 -19.88
CA ALA A 663 -32.96 -22.20 -19.99
C ALA A 663 -33.42 -22.74 -18.63
N SER A 664 -34.72 -22.79 -18.37
CA SER A 664 -35.26 -23.35 -17.13
C SER A 664 -36.66 -23.90 -17.36
N PRO A 665 -37.02 -25.07 -16.81
CA PRO A 665 -38.40 -25.59 -16.90
C PRO A 665 -39.38 -24.79 -16.03
N THR A 666 -38.90 -24.01 -15.06
CA THR A 666 -39.71 -23.16 -14.17
C THR A 666 -39.23 -21.72 -14.23
N GLN A 667 -40.12 -20.76 -14.01
CA GLN A 667 -39.74 -19.35 -13.96
C GLN A 667 -38.66 -19.12 -12.90
N PRO A 668 -37.46 -18.65 -13.27
CA PRO A 668 -36.39 -18.38 -12.31
C PRO A 668 -36.78 -17.26 -11.36
N THR A 669 -36.73 -17.51 -10.05
CA THR A 669 -37.02 -16.55 -8.97
C THR A 669 -36.12 -16.84 -7.76
N GLY A 670 -36.02 -15.88 -6.82
CA GLY A 670 -35.18 -15.99 -5.62
C GLY A 670 -33.78 -15.41 -5.81
N THR A 671 -32.97 -15.43 -4.74
CA THR A 671 -31.63 -14.82 -4.70
C THR A 671 -30.63 -15.47 -5.65
N GLU A 672 -30.87 -16.73 -6.01
CA GLU A 672 -30.00 -17.53 -6.88
C GLU A 672 -30.64 -17.81 -8.26
N ALA A 673 -31.62 -17.00 -8.70
CA ALA A 673 -32.35 -17.24 -9.95
C ALA A 673 -31.43 -17.31 -11.19
N TRP A 674 -30.34 -16.54 -11.15
CA TRP A 674 -29.27 -16.53 -12.16
C TRP A 674 -28.56 -17.89 -12.32
N GLN A 675 -28.63 -18.77 -11.31
CA GLN A 675 -28.09 -20.14 -11.34
C GLN A 675 -28.91 -21.12 -12.21
N SER A 676 -29.56 -20.62 -13.25
CA SER A 676 -30.25 -21.43 -14.26
C SER A 676 -29.23 -22.12 -15.19
N ARG A 677 -28.48 -23.08 -14.63
CA ARG A 677 -27.29 -23.71 -15.22
C ARG A 677 -27.63 -24.92 -16.10
N THR A 678 -28.55 -24.76 -17.05
CA THR A 678 -29.06 -25.89 -17.85
C THR A 678 -28.56 -25.93 -19.29
N VAL A 679 -28.11 -24.82 -19.87
CA VAL A 679 -27.59 -24.82 -21.26
C VAL A 679 -26.12 -25.19 -21.22
N ARG A 680 -25.81 -26.45 -21.53
CA ARG A 680 -24.44 -26.97 -21.51
C ARG A 680 -23.87 -27.08 -22.93
N SER A 681 -22.83 -26.30 -23.21
CA SER A 681 -22.09 -26.41 -24.47
C SER A 681 -21.24 -27.68 -24.47
N SER A 682 -21.30 -28.43 -25.57
CA SER A 682 -20.43 -29.57 -25.86
C SER A 682 -19.25 -29.19 -26.76
N GLU A 683 -19.36 -28.08 -27.49
CA GLU A 683 -18.36 -27.60 -28.42
C GLU A 683 -18.39 -26.06 -28.45
N VAL A 684 -17.22 -25.43 -28.49
CA VAL A 684 -17.04 -24.01 -28.77
C VAL A 684 -15.97 -23.90 -29.85
N ARG A 685 -16.29 -23.23 -30.97
CA ARG A 685 -15.40 -23.16 -32.14
C ARG A 685 -15.39 -21.78 -32.77
N VAL A 686 -14.25 -21.43 -33.37
CA VAL A 686 -14.15 -20.28 -34.27
C VAL A 686 -14.77 -20.66 -35.62
N VAL A 687 -15.76 -19.89 -36.06
CA VAL A 687 -16.39 -20.03 -37.38
C VAL A 687 -15.65 -19.17 -38.40
N THR A 688 -15.38 -17.91 -38.05
CA THR A 688 -14.57 -16.99 -38.88
C THR A 688 -13.54 -16.32 -37.99
N ALA A 689 -12.26 -16.58 -38.26
CA ALA A 689 -11.17 -16.13 -37.40
C ALA A 689 -10.79 -14.65 -37.62
N ARG A 690 -10.95 -14.12 -38.83
CA ARG A 690 -10.48 -12.77 -39.18
C ARG A 690 -11.16 -12.21 -40.42
N GLY A 691 -11.47 -10.91 -40.42
CA GLY A 691 -11.94 -10.17 -41.59
C GLY A 691 -12.83 -9.00 -41.21
N GLU A 692 -13.67 -8.55 -42.15
CA GLU A 692 -14.75 -7.59 -41.87
C GLU A 692 -15.71 -8.08 -40.78
N VAL A 693 -15.80 -9.39 -40.59
CA VAL A 693 -16.57 -10.05 -39.54
C VAL A 693 -15.77 -11.23 -39.00
N ALA A 694 -15.74 -11.36 -37.68
CA ALA A 694 -15.28 -12.56 -36.98
C ALA A 694 -16.45 -13.21 -36.23
N GLU A 695 -16.40 -14.53 -36.07
CA GLU A 695 -17.52 -15.30 -35.53
C GLU A 695 -17.06 -16.50 -34.70
N VAL A 696 -17.69 -16.68 -33.53
CA VAL A 696 -17.54 -17.83 -32.64
C VAL A 696 -18.90 -18.48 -32.43
N GLU A 697 -18.95 -19.80 -32.38
CA GLU A 697 -20.17 -20.57 -32.16
C GLU A 697 -19.99 -21.57 -31.02
N ALA A 698 -20.94 -21.58 -30.09
CA ALA A 698 -21.07 -22.57 -29.03
C ALA A 698 -22.31 -23.43 -29.27
N VAL A 699 -22.15 -24.75 -29.27
CA VAL A 699 -23.23 -25.71 -29.53
C VAL A 699 -23.39 -26.65 -28.33
N GLY A 700 -24.63 -26.91 -27.94
CA GLY A 700 -24.95 -27.69 -26.76
C GLY A 700 -26.41 -28.13 -26.68
N THR A 701 -26.85 -28.43 -25.45
CA THR A 701 -28.22 -28.86 -25.13
C THR A 701 -28.71 -28.28 -23.81
N VAL A 702 -30.03 -28.32 -23.62
CA VAL A 702 -30.66 -28.09 -22.31
C VAL A 702 -30.60 -29.38 -21.47
N VAL A 703 -30.00 -29.31 -20.29
CA VAL A 703 -29.91 -30.43 -19.32
C VAL A 703 -31.31 -30.83 -18.85
N GLY A 704 -31.60 -32.13 -18.88
CA GLY A 704 -32.92 -32.70 -18.59
C GLY A 704 -33.95 -32.52 -19.70
N GLN A 705 -33.58 -31.86 -20.80
CA GLN A 705 -34.36 -31.70 -22.04
C GLN A 705 -33.42 -31.81 -23.24
N GLU A 706 -32.60 -32.87 -23.30
CA GLU A 706 -31.50 -33.03 -24.26
C GLU A 706 -31.95 -33.04 -25.73
N GLN A 707 -33.26 -33.23 -25.97
CA GLN A 707 -33.86 -33.06 -27.29
C GLN A 707 -33.88 -31.61 -27.78
N VAL A 708 -33.70 -30.62 -26.88
CA VAL A 708 -33.58 -29.20 -27.22
C VAL A 708 -32.10 -28.88 -27.45
N ARG A 709 -31.71 -28.78 -28.72
CA ARG A 709 -30.39 -28.31 -29.12
C ARG A 709 -30.32 -26.79 -29.00
N VAL A 710 -29.19 -26.29 -28.53
CA VAL A 710 -28.91 -24.86 -28.45
C VAL A 710 -27.65 -24.57 -29.26
N SER A 711 -27.73 -23.62 -30.19
CA SER A 711 -26.56 -23.01 -30.83
C SER A 711 -26.54 -21.53 -30.49
N THR A 712 -25.39 -21.02 -30.04
CA THR A 712 -25.19 -19.59 -29.77
C THR A 712 -24.05 -19.08 -30.62
N ARG A 713 -24.33 -18.10 -31.46
CA ARG A 713 -23.39 -17.49 -32.39
C ARG A 713 -23.11 -16.06 -31.99
N TYR A 714 -21.83 -15.75 -31.84
CA TYR A 714 -21.30 -14.43 -31.53
C TYR A 714 -20.62 -13.89 -32.77
N ARG A 715 -21.12 -12.78 -33.31
CA ARG A 715 -20.66 -12.19 -34.56
C ARG A 715 -20.25 -10.75 -34.31
N LEU A 716 -18.99 -10.42 -34.59
CA LEU A 716 -18.44 -9.08 -34.41
C LEU A 716 -17.93 -8.55 -35.75
N ALA A 717 -18.47 -7.41 -36.19
CA ALA A 717 -18.00 -6.71 -37.37
C ALA A 717 -16.84 -5.75 -37.03
N ALA A 718 -15.96 -5.47 -37.99
CA ALA A 718 -14.90 -4.48 -37.84
C ALA A 718 -15.49 -3.09 -37.51
N GLY A 719 -14.90 -2.38 -36.54
CA GLY A 719 -15.40 -1.08 -36.07
C GLY A 719 -16.77 -1.08 -35.38
N SER A 720 -17.42 -2.23 -35.22
CA SER A 720 -18.68 -2.35 -34.50
C SER A 720 -18.46 -2.19 -33.00
N ARG A 721 -19.34 -1.47 -32.34
CA ARG A 721 -19.36 -1.41 -30.88
C ARG A 721 -20.24 -2.50 -30.25
N ASP A 722 -20.84 -3.35 -31.07
CA ASP A 722 -21.74 -4.41 -30.62
C ASP A 722 -21.30 -5.77 -31.16
N VAL A 723 -21.39 -6.78 -30.31
CA VAL A 723 -21.37 -8.19 -30.71
C VAL A 723 -22.81 -8.62 -30.96
N GLU A 724 -23.14 -8.99 -32.20
CA GLU A 724 -24.42 -9.61 -32.51
C GLU A 724 -24.43 -11.03 -31.92
N VAL A 725 -25.41 -11.34 -31.09
CA VAL A 725 -25.54 -12.65 -30.45
C VAL A 725 -26.88 -13.28 -30.77
N ARG A 726 -26.85 -14.46 -31.40
CA ARG A 726 -28.06 -15.24 -31.74
C ARG A 726 -28.00 -16.60 -31.05
N SER A 727 -28.96 -16.86 -30.18
CA SER A 727 -29.15 -18.17 -29.56
C SER A 727 -30.39 -18.84 -30.12
N THR A 728 -30.20 -19.99 -30.75
CA THR A 728 -31.25 -20.75 -31.44
C THR A 728 -31.56 -22.00 -30.62
N PHE A 729 -32.79 -22.11 -30.12
CA PHE A 729 -33.32 -23.28 -29.40
C PHE A 729 -34.16 -24.11 -30.37
N ALA A 730 -33.70 -25.31 -30.71
CA ALA A 730 -34.37 -26.19 -31.66
C ALA A 730 -34.82 -27.48 -30.98
N ASN A 731 -36.12 -27.76 -30.98
CA ASN A 731 -36.66 -29.01 -30.43
C ASN A 731 -36.60 -30.12 -31.48
N GLN A 732 -35.65 -31.04 -31.31
CA GLN A 732 -35.47 -32.21 -32.17
C GLN A 732 -36.21 -33.46 -31.66
N GLY A 733 -37.01 -33.32 -30.59
CA GLY A 733 -37.80 -34.39 -30.01
C GLY A 733 -39.15 -34.58 -30.69
N SER A 734 -39.94 -35.50 -30.13
CA SER A 734 -41.29 -35.84 -30.61
C SER A 734 -42.43 -35.20 -29.78
N SER A 735 -42.10 -34.47 -28.71
CA SER A 735 -43.06 -33.79 -27.83
C SER A 735 -42.73 -32.31 -27.67
N ALA A 736 -43.76 -31.49 -27.42
CA ALA A 736 -43.58 -30.08 -27.13
C ALA A 736 -42.89 -29.86 -25.78
N VAL A 737 -42.05 -28.82 -25.68
CA VAL A 737 -41.34 -28.42 -24.46
C VAL A 737 -41.66 -26.95 -24.16
N THR A 738 -41.89 -26.61 -22.91
CA THR A 738 -42.06 -25.22 -22.45
C THR A 738 -40.89 -24.87 -21.53
N LEU A 739 -40.21 -23.76 -21.81
CA LEU A 739 -39.02 -23.31 -21.09
C LEU A 739 -39.10 -21.81 -20.84
N TRP A 740 -38.54 -21.38 -19.72
CA TRP A 740 -38.12 -20.00 -19.50
C TRP A 740 -36.69 -19.85 -20.02
N VAL A 741 -36.49 -18.91 -20.94
CA VAL A 741 -35.20 -18.61 -21.55
C VAL A 741 -34.86 -17.14 -21.34
N GLY A 742 -33.57 -16.83 -21.39
CA GLY A 742 -33.06 -15.47 -21.23
C GLY A 742 -31.56 -15.48 -21.06
N ASP A 743 -31.04 -14.37 -20.56
CA ASP A 743 -29.64 -14.19 -20.22
C ASP A 743 -29.53 -13.65 -18.79
N ALA A 744 -28.42 -13.91 -18.10
CA ALA A 744 -28.11 -13.31 -16.81
C ALA A 744 -26.69 -12.74 -16.83
N MET A 745 -26.45 -11.62 -16.15
CA MET A 745 -25.13 -11.00 -16.06
C MET A 745 -24.80 -10.66 -14.60
N ASP A 746 -23.53 -10.84 -14.26
CA ASP A 746 -22.92 -10.51 -12.97
C ASP A 746 -21.67 -9.65 -13.21
N HIS A 747 -21.47 -8.69 -12.32
CA HIS A 747 -20.39 -7.72 -12.40
C HIS A 747 -19.86 -7.47 -11.00
N ASP A 748 -18.62 -7.88 -10.75
CA ASP A 748 -18.02 -7.75 -9.44
C ASP A 748 -17.26 -6.43 -9.24
N GLY A 749 -17.11 -5.61 -10.30
CA GLY A 749 -16.41 -4.32 -10.26
C GLY A 749 -16.90 -3.39 -9.15
N ALA A 750 -16.01 -2.53 -8.65
CA ALA A 750 -16.35 -1.65 -7.53
C ALA A 750 -17.54 -0.73 -7.88
N GLY A 751 -18.51 -0.60 -6.97
CA GLY A 751 -19.73 0.17 -7.18
C GLY A 751 -20.70 -0.46 -8.20
N GLN A 752 -20.66 -1.79 -8.34
CA GLN A 752 -21.58 -2.56 -9.19
C GLN A 752 -23.05 -2.17 -8.96
N ARG A 753 -23.76 -1.97 -10.07
CA ARG A 753 -25.19 -1.64 -10.10
C ARG A 753 -25.80 -2.07 -11.42
N SER A 754 -27.09 -2.37 -11.39
CA SER A 754 -27.86 -2.81 -12.56
C SER A 754 -28.72 -1.68 -13.13
N GLY A 755 -29.06 -1.78 -14.41
CA GLY A 755 -29.89 -0.83 -15.13
C GLY A 755 -31.01 -1.53 -15.88
N VAL A 756 -32.24 -1.01 -15.72
CA VAL A 756 -33.41 -1.43 -16.49
C VAL A 756 -34.16 -0.17 -16.96
N PRO A 757 -34.50 -0.04 -18.26
CA PRO A 757 -35.14 1.15 -18.79
C PRO A 757 -36.50 1.38 -18.13
N GLY A 758 -36.72 2.60 -17.63
CA GLY A 758 -37.92 2.99 -16.89
C GLY A 758 -37.85 2.74 -15.38
N HIS A 759 -36.78 2.11 -14.89
CA HIS A 759 -36.53 1.87 -13.46
C HIS A 759 -35.21 2.49 -12.96
N GLY A 760 -34.38 3.02 -13.87
CA GLY A 760 -33.13 3.70 -13.53
C GLY A 760 -32.08 2.74 -12.97
N THR A 761 -31.22 3.28 -12.10
CA THR A 761 -30.15 2.53 -11.42
C THR A 761 -30.70 1.72 -10.25
N ILE A 762 -30.50 0.40 -10.33
CA ILE A 762 -30.84 -0.56 -9.29
C ILE A 762 -29.59 -0.83 -8.46
N ALA A 763 -29.61 -0.40 -7.18
CA ALA A 763 -28.54 -0.61 -6.21
C ALA A 763 -29.02 -1.42 -4.99
N THR A 764 -30.11 -2.19 -5.14
CA THR A 764 -30.63 -3.01 -4.06
C THR A 764 -29.62 -4.10 -3.67
N PRO A 765 -29.46 -4.43 -2.37
CA PRO A 765 -28.52 -5.46 -1.94
C PRO A 765 -28.83 -6.84 -2.52
N TYR A 766 -27.80 -7.68 -2.62
CA TYR A 766 -27.88 -9.07 -3.11
C TYR A 766 -29.10 -9.86 -2.63
N GLY A 767 -29.42 -9.78 -1.32
CA GLY A 767 -30.53 -10.52 -0.71
C GLY A 767 -31.94 -10.04 -1.07
N SER A 768 -32.11 -9.08 -1.99
CA SER A 768 -33.40 -8.46 -2.30
C SER A 768 -33.66 -8.32 -3.82
N PRO A 769 -33.74 -9.43 -4.57
CA PRO A 769 -34.08 -9.38 -5.99
C PRO A 769 -35.56 -9.02 -6.21
N ALA A 770 -35.83 -8.28 -7.28
CA ALA A 770 -37.18 -7.87 -7.69
C ALA A 770 -37.39 -8.02 -9.20
N ALA A 771 -38.65 -8.00 -9.63
CA ALA A 771 -39.03 -8.02 -11.04
C ALA A 771 -39.24 -6.59 -11.55
N TYR A 772 -38.77 -6.32 -12.77
CA TYR A 772 -38.85 -5.03 -13.43
C TYR A 772 -39.40 -5.23 -14.84
N ALA A 773 -40.45 -4.50 -15.19
CA ALA A 773 -40.96 -4.48 -16.56
C ALA A 773 -40.19 -3.41 -17.35
N PRO A 774 -39.31 -3.78 -18.30
CA PRO A 774 -38.50 -2.82 -19.02
C PRO A 774 -39.36 -2.00 -20.00
N SER A 775 -39.11 -0.69 -20.09
CA SER A 775 -39.79 0.21 -21.04
C SER A 775 -39.14 0.26 -22.43
N ALA A 776 -37.97 -0.38 -22.58
CA ALA A 776 -37.24 -0.57 -23.83
C ALA A 776 -36.52 -1.92 -23.78
N PRO A 777 -36.15 -2.55 -24.91
CA PRO A 777 -35.66 -3.93 -24.92
C PRO A 777 -34.18 -4.03 -24.53
N TRP A 778 -33.78 -3.56 -23.35
CA TRP A 778 -32.41 -3.73 -22.85
C TRP A 778 -32.33 -3.92 -21.34
N MET A 779 -31.24 -4.53 -20.89
CA MET A 779 -30.77 -4.51 -19.50
C MET A 779 -29.25 -4.32 -19.47
N GLY A 780 -28.70 -3.83 -18.37
CA GLY A 780 -27.26 -3.58 -18.27
C GLY A 780 -26.73 -3.54 -16.85
N MET A 781 -25.41 -3.44 -16.75
CA MET A 781 -24.67 -3.28 -15.50
C MET A 781 -23.50 -2.29 -15.68
N THR A 782 -23.06 -1.67 -14.59
CA THR A 782 -21.94 -0.72 -14.59
C THR A 782 -21.27 -0.63 -13.21
N GLY A 783 -20.05 -0.10 -13.16
CA GLY A 783 -19.27 0.13 -11.95
C GLY A 783 -18.79 1.58 -11.79
N THR A 784 -17.75 1.77 -10.98
CA THR A 784 -17.03 3.04 -10.79
C THR A 784 -15.93 3.26 -11.81
N ASP A 785 -15.70 2.28 -12.68
CA ASP A 785 -14.72 2.27 -13.77
C ASP A 785 -15.15 3.08 -15.01
N GLY A 786 -16.34 3.67 -14.98
CA GLY A 786 -16.86 4.47 -16.10
C GLY A 786 -17.22 3.62 -17.32
N GLN A 787 -17.57 2.36 -17.14
CA GLN A 787 -17.94 1.46 -18.22
C GLN A 787 -19.32 0.83 -18.01
N VAL A 788 -20.07 0.68 -19.10
CA VAL A 788 -21.43 0.14 -19.11
C VAL A 788 -21.50 -1.08 -20.01
N TYR A 789 -21.98 -2.17 -19.45
CA TYR A 789 -22.24 -3.43 -20.13
C TYR A 789 -23.74 -3.55 -20.40
N GLY A 790 -24.11 -3.98 -21.60
CA GLY A 790 -25.51 -4.05 -21.99
C GLY A 790 -25.85 -5.27 -22.84
N LEU A 791 -27.09 -5.72 -22.69
CA LEU A 791 -27.76 -6.69 -23.55
C LEU A 791 -28.99 -6.03 -24.16
N LEU A 792 -28.92 -5.72 -25.46
CA LEU A 792 -29.98 -5.03 -26.21
C LEU A 792 -30.70 -6.05 -27.09
N TYR A 793 -31.94 -6.39 -26.72
CA TYR A 793 -32.76 -7.37 -27.40
C TYR A 793 -33.41 -6.80 -28.66
N ALA A 794 -33.54 -7.64 -29.69
CA ALA A 794 -34.20 -7.25 -30.94
C ALA A 794 -35.74 -7.21 -30.84
N GLU A 795 -36.30 -7.88 -29.84
CA GLU A 795 -37.73 -7.96 -29.58
C GLU A 795 -38.03 -7.60 -28.12
N ASP A 796 -39.20 -6.98 -27.90
CA ASP A 796 -39.79 -6.84 -26.57
C ASP A 796 -40.30 -8.19 -26.04
N GLY A 797 -40.94 -8.18 -24.86
CA GLY A 797 -41.65 -9.35 -24.32
C GLY A 797 -40.80 -10.24 -23.42
N PHE A 798 -39.80 -9.66 -22.75
CA PHE A 798 -39.16 -10.22 -21.57
C PHE A 798 -39.40 -9.32 -20.35
N ASP A 799 -39.29 -9.89 -19.17
CA ASP A 799 -39.15 -9.11 -17.94
C ASP A 799 -37.74 -9.23 -17.36
N CYS A 800 -37.30 -8.23 -16.61
CA CYS A 800 -36.03 -8.29 -15.90
C CYS A 800 -36.25 -8.75 -14.46
N TYR A 801 -35.31 -9.50 -13.90
CA TYR A 801 -35.33 -9.92 -12.51
C TYR A 801 -33.93 -9.86 -11.91
N GLY A 802 -33.79 -9.29 -10.71
CA GLY A 802 -32.48 -9.19 -10.06
C GLY A 802 -32.36 -8.01 -9.09
N ASN A 803 -31.13 -7.61 -8.82
CA ASN A 803 -30.74 -6.61 -7.83
C ASN A 803 -29.54 -5.79 -8.35
N GLY A 804 -28.81 -5.08 -7.48
CA GLY A 804 -27.63 -4.32 -7.89
C GLY A 804 -26.39 -5.17 -8.20
N ASN A 805 -26.36 -6.43 -7.79
CA ASN A 805 -25.24 -7.34 -8.00
C ASN A 805 -25.35 -8.14 -9.29
N TRP A 806 -26.56 -8.56 -9.68
CA TRP A 806 -26.81 -9.29 -10.92
C TRP A 806 -28.20 -8.97 -11.46
N ILE A 807 -28.38 -9.13 -12.78
CA ILE A 807 -29.66 -8.94 -13.45
C ILE A 807 -29.87 -10.00 -14.54
N MET A 808 -31.11 -10.45 -14.73
CA MET A 808 -31.46 -11.43 -15.77
C MET A 808 -32.73 -11.04 -16.52
N SER A 809 -32.82 -11.42 -17.79
CA SER A 809 -34.04 -11.35 -18.59
C SER A 809 -34.78 -12.68 -18.53
N ARG A 810 -36.12 -12.68 -18.58
CA ARG A 810 -36.92 -13.91 -18.59
C ARG A 810 -38.04 -13.83 -19.61
N ARG A 811 -38.16 -14.87 -20.45
CA ARG A 811 -39.23 -15.06 -21.43
C ARG A 811 -39.65 -16.51 -21.44
N GLU A 812 -40.95 -16.78 -21.35
CA GLU A 812 -41.48 -18.13 -21.54
C GLU A 812 -41.63 -18.43 -23.03
N VAL A 813 -41.16 -19.60 -23.46
CA VAL A 813 -41.24 -20.08 -24.83
C VAL A 813 -41.77 -21.50 -24.87
N ARG A 814 -42.63 -21.78 -25.85
CA ARG A 814 -43.13 -23.12 -26.13
C ARG A 814 -42.60 -23.59 -27.48
N LEU A 815 -41.86 -24.69 -27.48
CA LEU A 815 -41.25 -25.30 -28.64
C LEU A 815 -41.98 -26.58 -29.03
N GLU A 816 -42.76 -26.53 -30.10
CA GLU A 816 -43.36 -27.72 -30.73
C GLU A 816 -42.27 -28.61 -31.37
N PRO A 817 -42.53 -29.92 -31.61
CA PRO A 817 -41.59 -30.79 -32.32
C PRO A 817 -41.14 -30.21 -33.66
N GLY A 818 -39.83 -30.10 -33.87
CA GLY A 818 -39.23 -29.50 -35.07
C GLY A 818 -39.23 -27.97 -35.10
N ALA A 819 -39.84 -27.30 -34.12
CA ALA A 819 -39.87 -25.85 -34.05
C ALA A 819 -38.54 -25.28 -33.51
N THR A 820 -38.31 -24.02 -33.83
CA THR A 820 -37.14 -23.25 -33.40
C THR A 820 -37.59 -21.90 -32.85
N VAL A 821 -36.95 -21.44 -31.78
CA VAL A 821 -37.07 -20.08 -31.27
C VAL A 821 -35.69 -19.45 -31.18
N GLU A 822 -35.59 -18.16 -31.50
CA GLU A 822 -34.34 -17.42 -31.46
C GLU A 822 -34.40 -16.28 -30.44
N LEU A 823 -33.33 -16.15 -29.66
CA LEU A 823 -33.03 -14.96 -28.89
C LEU A 823 -31.94 -14.18 -29.61
N VAL A 824 -32.31 -13.00 -30.13
CA VAL A 824 -31.39 -12.11 -30.85
C VAL A 824 -31.16 -10.87 -29.99
N ARG A 825 -29.90 -10.58 -29.71
CA ARG A 825 -29.46 -9.42 -28.93
C ARG A 825 -28.11 -8.91 -29.40
N ARG A 826 -27.80 -7.67 -29.04
CA ARG A 826 -26.46 -7.09 -29.12
C ARG A 826 -25.86 -7.06 -27.72
N LEU A 827 -24.67 -7.64 -27.58
CA LEU A 827 -23.84 -7.51 -26.39
C LEU A 827 -22.89 -6.32 -26.58
N THR A 828 -22.83 -5.43 -25.61
CA THR A 828 -22.13 -4.15 -25.71
C THR A 828 -21.31 -3.84 -24.47
N ALA A 829 -20.18 -3.14 -24.67
CA ALA A 829 -19.44 -2.42 -23.66
C ALA A 829 -19.19 -0.98 -24.12
N ARG A 830 -19.42 0.01 -23.26
CA ARG A 830 -19.26 1.43 -23.57
C ARG A 830 -18.52 2.14 -22.45
N ALA A 831 -17.48 2.91 -22.77
CA ALA A 831 -16.96 3.91 -21.86
C ALA A 831 -17.94 5.09 -21.76
N VAL A 832 -18.22 5.57 -20.55
CA VAL A 832 -19.15 6.67 -20.27
C VAL A 832 -18.48 7.70 -19.37
N LEU A 833 -18.62 8.97 -19.73
CA LEU A 833 -18.10 10.12 -18.98
C LEU A 833 -19.23 10.99 -18.38
N ASP A 834 -20.49 10.64 -18.64
CA ASP A 834 -21.68 11.42 -18.29
C ASP A 834 -22.32 10.97 -16.97
N GLU A 835 -23.21 11.82 -16.40
CA GLU A 835 -23.88 11.58 -15.11
C GLU A 835 -24.87 10.40 -15.12
N ASP A 836 -25.54 10.13 -16.25
CA ASP A 836 -26.40 8.95 -16.42
C ASP A 836 -25.72 7.89 -17.31
N PRO A 837 -25.20 6.79 -16.72
CA PRO A 837 -24.51 5.76 -17.48
C PRO A 837 -25.41 5.05 -18.51
N TRP A 838 -26.74 5.10 -18.38
CA TRP A 838 -27.63 4.25 -19.18
C TRP A 838 -28.03 4.86 -20.53
N GLU A 839 -27.80 6.16 -20.75
CA GLU A 839 -28.16 6.84 -22.01
C GLU A 839 -27.48 6.20 -23.23
N VAL A 840 -26.27 5.66 -23.05
CA VAL A 840 -25.51 4.98 -24.10
C VAL A 840 -26.16 3.66 -24.57
N LEU A 841 -27.06 3.09 -23.77
CA LEU A 841 -27.85 1.91 -24.13
C LEU A 841 -29.20 2.28 -24.77
N GLY A 842 -29.74 3.46 -24.45
CA GLY A 842 -31.01 3.96 -24.99
C GLY A 842 -30.92 4.62 -26.37
N SER A 843 -29.72 5.07 -26.76
CA SER A 843 -29.44 5.74 -28.04
C SER A 843 -28.95 4.80 -29.16
N ALA A 844 -28.90 3.49 -28.90
CA ALA A 844 -28.16 2.49 -29.68
C ALA A 844 -29.00 1.56 -30.56
#